data_AF-A0A9D1AHI6-F1
#
_entry.id   AF-A0A9D1AHI6-F1
#
_cell.length_a   1.000
_cell.length_b   1.000
_cell.length_c   1.000
_cell.angle_alpha   90.00
_cell.angle_beta   90.00
_cell.angle_gamma   90.00
#
_symmetry.space_group_name_H-M   'P 1'
#
loop_
_entity.id
_entity.type
_entity.pdbx_description
1 polymer ?
#
loop_
_entity_poly.entity_id
_entity_poly.type
_entity_poly.pdbx_seq_one_letter_code
_entity_poly.pdbx_strand_id
1 'polypeptide(L)'
;MQQYDDLAVVVLFSGGAESVDIAADDLRFDETEQELVRYASENFEEVVVLLNASNTVELGFMEQYDNLSVLYTNFSGDAGIGIIPQIITGEIVPSGKTADTFAYDVESPIAMLNYQVTSDDQNIMDGSAKVGNYVNYVEGIYVGYRYFETRYEDAVMGTGNAGNFNYDELVQYPFGFGLSYTTFEYSDFSMTENTAADSFTVSVTVTNTGDTYSGKEAVGIYMQSPYTEHDKQNGVEKASVELVQFAKTDILAPGASQTLTVEVAKENMRAYDSNYNGGEGSYIVDDGTYYFTAGSDAHAAVNNILAAKGFDTSDGMTANGNSSLVESYEQQEFDAEIYSYGADGERITNQFEDVNMNYYYDNVTYVSRSDWTGTIPAAKAGDIQATDELVADFNPTFESSGEAAPTTGADNGLSLASLMGTDYDNEYWEQFLDQFTAEELMSIVAYGGFKTQAIGGVINKPASVDKDGPAGLDASQLGGETCYTFPSDSMFACTWNKDLIEEYGYFISQDCLLTGTTGWYAPACNIHRVSICGRTREYFSEDPYHSGAMSYAIASSAQEHGVVTYTKHFALNEQENNRSTVCTFANEQSIREIYLEPFEMAVEEGGSLGIMTSMNRVGAVYSSSDYGLCTAVLKDEWGFKGVVITDFVSGPSSKVVPREMVLAGTDLFLCTASDTSMFVDNYANDADILNALRDSAHRICYTYVNSNLMNGLTASSRVVDVTPPWVYRMVVVDAVVLYGIYIAVLSPILFKKQNKEEIINAAA
;
A
#
# COMPACT_ATOMS: atom_id res chain seq x y z
N MET A 1 -15.12 -11.18 45.38
CA MET A 1 -14.68 -11.83 44.13
C MET A 1 -15.21 -13.25 43.97
N GLN A 2 -15.52 -14.01 45.05
CA GLN A 2 -16.21 -15.33 45.00
C GLN A 2 -17.64 -15.36 44.38
N GLN A 3 -18.04 -14.36 43.59
CA GLN A 3 -19.40 -14.23 43.03
C GLN A 3 -19.40 -14.01 41.50
N TYR A 4 -18.22 -14.04 40.87
CA TYR A 4 -18.01 -13.78 39.45
C TYR A 4 -16.77 -14.58 38.95
N ASP A 5 -16.70 -15.88 39.23
CA ASP A 5 -15.64 -16.79 38.79
C ASP A 5 -15.96 -17.52 37.47
N ASP A 6 -17.12 -17.27 36.87
CA ASP A 6 -17.58 -17.95 35.65
C ASP A 6 -16.77 -17.55 34.39
N LEU A 7 -16.43 -16.26 34.21
CA LEU A 7 -15.75 -15.76 33.02
C LEU A 7 -14.78 -14.62 33.35
N ALA A 8 -13.54 -14.73 32.87
CA ALA A 8 -12.61 -13.61 32.76
C ALA A 8 -12.50 -13.13 31.31
N VAL A 9 -12.47 -11.80 31.13
CA VAL A 9 -12.11 -11.18 29.85
C VAL A 9 -10.81 -10.42 30.04
N VAL A 10 -9.76 -10.87 29.37
CA VAL A 10 -8.42 -10.26 29.40
C VAL A 10 -8.22 -9.50 28.09
N VAL A 11 -7.74 -8.26 28.15
CA VAL A 11 -7.43 -7.47 26.96
C VAL A 11 -5.93 -7.35 26.85
N LEU A 12 -5.38 -7.80 25.73
CA LEU A 12 -3.98 -7.64 25.38
C LEU A 12 -3.86 -6.68 24.20
N PHE A 13 -2.83 -5.84 24.22
CA PHE A 13 -2.62 -4.80 23.22
C PHE A 13 -1.22 -4.90 22.66
N SER A 14 -1.09 -4.81 21.34
CA SER A 14 0.17 -4.55 20.65
C SER A 14 -0.11 -3.61 19.49
N GLY A 15 0.79 -2.67 19.21
CA GLY A 15 0.54 -1.70 18.16
C GLY A 15 1.79 -0.97 17.71
N GLY A 16 1.89 -0.75 16.40
CA GLY A 16 2.94 0.05 15.77
C GLY A 16 2.55 1.52 15.58
N ALA A 17 3.55 2.33 15.24
CA ALA A 17 3.39 3.72 14.85
C ALA A 17 4.16 4.04 13.57
N GLU A 18 3.80 5.16 12.95
CA GLU A 18 4.59 5.74 11.87
C GLU A 18 6.00 6.12 12.35
N SER A 19 7.00 6.01 11.47
CA SER A 19 8.42 6.31 11.66
C SER A 19 9.21 5.39 12.60
N VAL A 20 8.59 4.38 13.21
CA VAL A 20 9.28 3.42 14.09
C VAL A 20 8.68 2.02 13.92
N ASP A 21 9.52 1.03 13.57
CA ASP A 21 9.12 -0.38 13.60
C ASP A 21 9.08 -0.92 15.04
N ILE A 22 8.26 -1.95 15.23
CA ILE A 22 8.11 -2.67 16.49
C ILE A 22 9.35 -3.56 16.70
N ALA A 23 9.86 -3.67 17.93
CA ALA A 23 10.87 -4.68 18.23
C ALA A 23 10.23 -6.07 18.25
N ALA A 24 10.93 -7.12 17.78
CA ALA A 24 10.38 -8.48 17.80
C ALA A 24 9.94 -8.91 19.21
N ASP A 25 10.69 -8.51 20.24
CA ASP A 25 10.33 -8.76 21.65
C ASP A 25 9.03 -8.07 22.08
N ASP A 26 8.59 -6.99 21.44
CA ASP A 26 7.31 -6.31 21.74
C ASP A 26 6.11 -6.98 21.03
N LEU A 27 6.36 -7.97 20.17
CA LEU A 27 5.33 -8.89 19.63
C LEU A 27 5.22 -10.17 20.48
N ARG A 28 6.05 -10.29 21.52
CA ARG A 28 6.03 -11.36 22.52
C ARG A 28 5.43 -10.78 23.80
N PHE A 29 4.38 -11.42 24.32
CA PHE A 29 3.79 -10.96 25.58
C PHE A 29 4.77 -11.12 26.74
N ASP A 30 4.94 -10.08 27.54
CA ASP A 30 5.93 -10.07 28.61
C ASP A 30 5.52 -10.95 29.81
N GLU A 31 6.42 -11.15 30.78
CA GLU A 31 6.13 -11.98 31.96
C GLU A 31 4.91 -11.48 32.75
N THR A 32 4.63 -10.18 32.74
CA THR A 32 3.47 -9.60 33.44
C THR A 32 2.17 -9.91 32.71
N GLU A 33 2.16 -9.80 31.39
CA GLU A 33 1.02 -10.12 30.54
C GLU A 33 0.71 -11.62 30.56
N GLN A 34 1.75 -12.47 30.46
CA GLN A 34 1.60 -13.91 30.61
C GLN A 34 1.09 -14.29 32.01
N GLU A 35 1.58 -13.63 33.06
CA GLU A 35 1.10 -13.84 34.44
C GLU A 35 -0.36 -13.43 34.61
N LEU A 36 -0.82 -12.37 33.93
CA LEU A 36 -2.22 -11.95 33.94
C LEU A 36 -3.11 -13.04 33.31
N VAL A 37 -2.71 -13.57 32.15
CA VAL A 37 -3.42 -14.67 31.48
C VAL A 37 -3.42 -15.92 32.37
N ARG A 38 -2.26 -16.30 32.92
CA ARG A 38 -2.13 -17.43 33.86
C ARG A 38 -3.06 -17.28 35.05
N TYR A 39 -3.07 -16.11 35.69
CA TYR A 39 -3.94 -15.84 36.82
C TYR A 39 -5.42 -15.98 36.46
N ALA A 40 -5.83 -15.47 35.29
CA ALA A 40 -7.20 -15.63 34.81
C ALA A 40 -7.53 -17.13 34.61
N SER A 41 -6.70 -17.88 33.90
CA SER A 41 -6.93 -19.30 33.61
C SER A 41 -6.94 -20.17 34.87
N GLU A 42 -6.18 -19.81 35.92
CA GLU A 42 -6.16 -20.54 37.20
C GLU A 42 -7.36 -20.23 38.13
N ASN A 43 -8.05 -19.10 37.93
CA ASN A 43 -9.05 -18.59 38.88
C ASN A 43 -10.47 -18.45 38.31
N PHE A 44 -10.66 -18.63 37.00
CA PHE A 44 -11.96 -18.53 36.32
C PHE A 44 -12.27 -19.80 35.53
N GLU A 45 -13.56 -20.14 35.39
CA GLU A 45 -13.98 -21.32 34.62
C GLU A 45 -13.63 -21.15 33.14
N GLU A 46 -13.95 -19.99 32.55
CA GLU A 46 -13.65 -19.65 31.16
C GLU A 46 -12.83 -18.34 31.07
N VAL A 47 -11.94 -18.26 30.09
CA VAL A 47 -11.15 -17.07 29.79
C VAL A 47 -11.29 -16.69 28.32
N VAL A 48 -11.62 -15.43 28.06
CA VAL A 48 -11.58 -14.84 26.72
C VAL A 48 -10.49 -13.78 26.68
N VAL A 49 -9.49 -13.98 25.82
CA VAL A 49 -8.50 -12.97 25.48
C VAL A 49 -9.02 -12.16 24.29
N LEU A 50 -9.20 -10.86 24.48
CA LEU A 50 -9.43 -9.90 23.41
C LEU A 50 -8.07 -9.41 22.93
N LEU A 51 -7.67 -9.84 21.73
CA LEU A 51 -6.40 -9.45 21.12
C LEU A 51 -6.61 -8.20 20.28
N ASN A 52 -6.19 -7.06 20.83
CA ASN A 52 -6.22 -5.75 20.19
C ASN A 52 -4.84 -5.43 19.60
N ALA A 53 -4.52 -6.09 18.49
CA ALA A 53 -3.27 -5.92 17.76
C ALA A 53 -3.54 -5.92 16.26
N SER A 54 -2.77 -5.17 15.47
CA SER A 54 -2.81 -5.28 14.00
C SER A 54 -1.68 -6.12 13.43
N ASN A 55 -0.54 -6.09 14.11
CA ASN A 55 0.60 -6.93 13.82
C ASN A 55 0.34 -8.35 14.31
N THR A 56 0.85 -9.36 13.59
CA THR A 56 0.84 -10.73 14.11
C THR A 56 1.75 -10.83 15.32
N VAL A 57 1.33 -11.61 16.33
CA VAL A 57 2.00 -11.75 17.63
C VAL A 57 2.17 -13.23 17.97
N GLU A 58 3.10 -13.55 18.87
CA GLU A 58 3.32 -14.93 19.31
C GLU A 58 2.23 -15.35 20.32
N LEU A 59 1.34 -16.27 19.91
CA LEU A 59 0.24 -16.77 20.75
C LEU A 59 0.50 -18.17 21.31
N GLY A 60 1.64 -18.79 21.00
CA GLY A 60 1.94 -20.18 21.39
C GLY A 60 1.84 -20.45 22.90
N PHE A 61 2.15 -19.48 23.76
CA PHE A 61 2.02 -19.65 25.22
C PHE A 61 0.56 -19.79 25.68
N MET A 62 -0.42 -19.39 24.88
CA MET A 62 -1.84 -19.47 25.23
C MET A 62 -2.38 -20.90 25.12
N GLU A 63 -1.75 -21.75 24.30
CA GLU A 63 -2.19 -23.13 24.03
C GLU A 63 -2.05 -24.07 25.24
N GLN A 64 -1.33 -23.64 26.28
CA GLN A 64 -1.22 -24.41 27.52
C GLN A 64 -2.48 -24.35 28.40
N TYR A 65 -3.49 -23.56 28.02
CA TYR A 65 -4.72 -23.34 28.80
C TYR A 65 -5.96 -23.86 28.06
N ASP A 66 -6.53 -24.97 28.54
CA ASP A 66 -7.71 -25.62 27.93
C ASP A 66 -8.99 -24.76 27.99
N ASN A 67 -9.07 -23.80 28.92
CA ASN A 67 -10.24 -22.94 29.16
C ASN A 67 -10.10 -21.53 28.57
N LEU A 68 -9.15 -21.34 27.63
CA LEU A 68 -8.87 -20.05 27.03
C LEU A 68 -9.29 -20.03 25.57
N SER A 69 -10.01 -18.97 25.19
CA SER A 69 -10.31 -18.62 23.79
C SER A 69 -9.74 -17.25 23.46
N VAL A 70 -9.27 -17.07 22.22
CA VAL A 70 -8.79 -15.78 21.72
C VAL A 70 -9.80 -15.23 20.71
N LEU A 71 -10.26 -13.99 20.92
CA LEU A 71 -10.98 -13.21 19.93
C LEU A 71 -10.03 -12.15 19.38
N TYR A 72 -9.63 -12.31 18.12
CA TYR A 72 -8.84 -11.31 17.42
C TYR A 72 -9.73 -10.13 17.04
N THR A 73 -9.57 -9.03 17.78
CA THR A 73 -10.42 -7.83 17.62
C THR A 73 -9.79 -6.76 16.76
N ASN A 74 -8.46 -6.80 16.59
CA ASN A 74 -7.68 -5.77 15.92
C ASN A 74 -8.06 -4.36 16.45
N PHE A 75 -7.77 -3.28 15.71
CA PHE A 75 -8.29 -1.95 16.03
C PHE A 75 -9.70 -1.76 15.48
N SER A 76 -10.68 -1.77 16.38
CA SER A 76 -12.11 -1.88 16.04
C SER A 76 -12.86 -0.55 15.85
N GLY A 77 -12.15 0.58 15.84
CA GLY A 77 -12.74 1.92 15.69
C GLY A 77 -13.65 2.33 16.85
N ASP A 78 -14.44 3.41 16.67
CA ASP A 78 -15.21 4.02 17.76
C ASP A 78 -16.35 3.14 18.30
N ALA A 79 -16.98 2.31 17.45
CA ALA A 79 -18.13 1.49 17.85
C ALA A 79 -17.82 0.00 18.02
N GLY A 80 -16.71 -0.51 17.47
CA GLY A 80 -16.48 -1.95 17.38
C GLY A 80 -16.33 -2.63 18.74
N ILE A 81 -15.78 -1.95 19.76
CA ILE A 81 -15.69 -2.52 21.11
C ILE A 81 -17.07 -2.78 21.74
N GLY A 82 -18.09 -2.01 21.33
CA GLY A 82 -19.46 -2.12 21.86
C GLY A 82 -20.20 -3.40 21.47
N ILE A 83 -19.74 -4.10 20.42
CA ILE A 83 -20.38 -5.34 19.93
C ILE A 83 -19.74 -6.62 20.49
N ILE A 84 -18.58 -6.54 21.16
CA ILE A 84 -17.87 -7.71 21.70
C ILE A 84 -18.75 -8.56 22.62
N PRO A 85 -19.59 -8.00 23.53
CA PRO A 85 -20.50 -8.82 24.33
C PRO A 85 -21.46 -9.66 23.48
N GLN A 86 -21.95 -9.12 22.36
CA GLN A 86 -22.86 -9.84 21.46
C GLN A 86 -22.14 -10.98 20.74
N ILE A 87 -20.85 -10.81 20.44
CA ILE A 87 -19.98 -11.87 19.93
C ILE A 87 -19.85 -12.96 21.00
N ILE A 88 -19.37 -12.63 22.20
CA ILE A 88 -19.15 -13.61 23.27
C ILE A 88 -20.43 -14.41 23.61
N THR A 89 -21.61 -13.77 23.57
CA THR A 89 -22.89 -14.44 23.85
C THR A 89 -23.47 -15.22 22.67
N GLY A 90 -22.85 -15.16 21.48
CA GLY A 90 -23.35 -15.81 20.26
C GLY A 90 -24.54 -15.13 19.60
N GLU A 91 -24.85 -13.87 19.95
CA GLU A 91 -25.83 -13.05 19.23
C GLU A 91 -25.28 -12.66 17.85
N ILE A 92 -23.99 -12.36 17.78
CA ILE A 92 -23.22 -12.23 16.54
C ILE A 92 -22.23 -13.39 16.47
N VAL A 93 -22.28 -14.15 15.38
CA VAL A 93 -21.37 -15.29 15.17
C VAL A 93 -20.14 -14.82 14.40
N PRO A 94 -18.91 -15.04 14.94
CA PRO A 94 -17.67 -14.72 14.24
C PRO A 94 -17.59 -15.38 12.87
N SER A 95 -17.05 -14.63 11.92
CA SER A 95 -16.81 -15.10 10.53
C SER A 95 -15.58 -14.44 9.91
N GLY A 96 -14.73 -13.79 10.71
CA GLY A 96 -13.49 -13.19 10.22
C GLY A 96 -12.45 -14.26 9.94
N LYS A 97 -11.52 -13.96 9.04
CA LYS A 97 -10.36 -14.79 8.71
C LYS A 97 -9.09 -13.95 8.86
N THR A 98 -7.96 -14.56 9.15
CA THR A 98 -6.67 -13.86 9.20
C THR A 98 -6.33 -13.29 7.81
N ALA A 99 -5.78 -12.08 7.79
CA ALA A 99 -5.21 -11.47 6.58
C ALA A 99 -3.70 -11.73 6.46
N ASP A 100 -3.10 -12.37 7.46
CA ASP A 100 -1.67 -12.66 7.57
C ASP A 100 -1.45 -14.04 8.20
N THR A 101 -0.30 -14.63 7.96
CA THR A 101 0.14 -15.87 8.61
C THR A 101 0.65 -15.56 10.02
N PHE A 102 0.11 -16.23 11.04
CA PHE A 102 0.62 -16.17 12.40
C PHE A 102 1.63 -17.29 12.60
N ALA A 103 2.89 -16.91 12.80
CA ALA A 103 3.97 -17.83 13.13
C ALA A 103 4.12 -18.03 14.65
N TYR A 104 4.64 -19.19 15.06
CA TYR A 104 5.02 -19.42 16.46
C TYR A 104 6.21 -18.55 16.91
N ASP A 105 7.08 -18.21 15.96
CA ASP A 105 8.19 -17.28 16.14
C ASP A 105 8.09 -16.21 15.05
N VAL A 106 7.88 -14.96 15.46
CA VAL A 106 7.75 -13.82 14.52
C VAL A 106 9.04 -13.53 13.75
N GLU A 107 10.17 -14.12 14.15
CA GLU A 107 11.45 -14.05 13.43
C GLU A 107 11.64 -15.17 12.41
N SER A 108 10.72 -16.14 12.33
CA SER A 108 10.80 -17.27 11.40
C SER A 108 10.51 -16.98 9.91
N PRO A 109 9.71 -15.96 9.52
CA PRO A 109 9.57 -15.59 8.12
C PRO A 109 10.91 -15.16 7.52
N ILE A 110 11.21 -15.61 6.30
CA ILE A 110 12.51 -15.37 5.69
C ILE A 110 12.85 -13.89 5.48
N ALA A 111 11.84 -13.05 5.24
CA ALA A 111 11.99 -11.60 5.08
C ALA A 111 12.60 -10.93 6.33
N MET A 112 12.49 -11.53 7.52
CA MET A 112 13.11 -11.04 8.75
C MET A 112 14.64 -11.03 8.71
N LEU A 113 15.26 -11.85 7.85
CA LEU A 113 16.71 -11.84 7.64
C LEU A 113 17.21 -10.53 7.02
N ASN A 114 16.33 -9.80 6.33
CA ASN A 114 16.63 -8.49 5.74
C ASN A 114 15.54 -7.48 6.14
N TYR A 115 15.40 -7.24 7.44
CA TYR A 115 14.53 -6.21 8.01
C TYR A 115 15.19 -5.57 9.26
N GLN A 116 14.57 -4.51 9.80
CA GLN A 116 15.02 -3.70 10.94
C GLN A 116 16.35 -3.00 10.67
N VAL A 117 16.45 -2.37 9.50
CA VAL A 117 17.63 -1.60 9.16
C VAL A 117 17.65 -0.32 9.98
N THR A 118 18.49 -0.29 11.02
CA THR A 118 18.72 0.90 11.86
C THR A 118 19.84 1.77 11.30
N SER A 119 20.11 2.91 11.94
CA SER A 119 21.19 3.81 11.51
C SER A 119 22.59 3.20 11.58
N ASP A 120 22.78 2.08 12.26
CA ASP A 120 24.10 1.46 12.44
C ASP A 120 24.23 0.09 11.75
N ASP A 121 23.21 -0.34 10.99
CA ASP A 121 23.16 -1.66 10.35
C ASP A 121 22.92 -1.54 8.84
N GLN A 122 23.42 -2.51 8.07
CA GLN A 122 23.32 -2.56 6.61
C GLN A 122 23.63 -1.20 5.96
N ASN A 123 24.81 -0.65 6.27
CA ASN A 123 25.24 0.64 5.74
C ASN A 123 25.79 0.49 4.32
N ILE A 124 25.50 1.47 3.47
CA ILE A 124 26.20 1.68 2.20
C ILE A 124 27.34 2.66 2.47
N MET A 125 28.57 2.22 2.19
CA MET A 125 29.79 2.95 2.49
C MET A 125 30.53 3.37 1.22
N ASP A 126 30.81 4.67 1.06
CA ASP A 126 31.78 5.20 0.10
C ASP A 126 33.12 5.41 0.82
N GLY A 127 33.98 4.41 0.73
CA GLY A 127 35.23 4.33 1.47
C GLY A 127 34.99 4.30 2.99
N SER A 128 35.13 5.46 3.64
CA SER A 128 34.89 5.61 5.09
C SER A 128 33.64 6.42 5.42
N ALA A 129 32.98 7.00 4.42
CA ALA A 129 31.76 7.77 4.60
C ALA A 129 30.55 6.86 4.42
N LYS A 130 29.61 6.92 5.36
CA LYS A 130 28.29 6.33 5.17
C LYS A 130 27.49 7.22 4.22
N VAL A 131 27.00 6.66 3.13
CA VAL A 131 26.16 7.36 2.14
C VAL A 131 24.69 6.98 2.24
N GLY A 132 24.37 5.82 2.83
CA GLY A 132 22.99 5.38 3.04
C GLY A 132 22.88 4.13 3.91
N ASN A 133 21.65 3.69 4.09
CA ASN A 133 21.28 2.37 4.60
C ASN A 133 20.59 1.61 3.47
N TYR A 134 20.63 0.28 3.49
CA TYR A 134 19.91 -0.53 2.51
C TYR A 134 19.15 -1.69 3.13
N VAL A 135 18.09 -2.10 2.46
CA VAL A 135 17.43 -3.38 2.63
C VAL A 135 17.33 -4.06 1.27
N ASN A 136 17.43 -5.39 1.23
CA ASN A 136 17.30 -6.16 -0.01
C ASN A 136 16.28 -7.29 0.18
N TYR A 137 15.25 -7.31 -0.66
CA TYR A 137 14.13 -8.24 -0.60
C TYR A 137 14.51 -9.55 -1.29
N VAL A 138 15.51 -10.23 -0.72
CA VAL A 138 16.08 -11.48 -1.27
C VAL A 138 15.09 -12.63 -1.28
N GLU A 139 14.02 -12.55 -0.48
CA GLU A 139 12.94 -13.53 -0.49
C GLU A 139 12.12 -13.53 -1.79
N GLY A 140 12.24 -12.49 -2.62
CA GLY A 140 11.50 -12.39 -3.88
C GLY A 140 9.99 -12.46 -3.62
N ILE A 141 9.31 -13.38 -4.31
CA ILE A 141 7.85 -13.58 -4.17
C ILE A 141 7.45 -14.33 -2.89
N TYR A 142 8.41 -14.87 -2.13
CA TYR A 142 8.15 -15.73 -0.96
C TYR A 142 7.88 -14.91 0.30
N VAL A 143 6.80 -14.11 0.28
CA VAL A 143 6.29 -13.33 1.41
C VAL A 143 5.12 -14.05 2.07
N GLY A 144 5.09 -14.11 3.41
CA GLY A 144 3.98 -14.70 4.16
C GLY A 144 3.73 -16.18 3.80
N TYR A 145 2.46 -16.53 3.59
CA TYR A 145 2.07 -17.90 3.22
C TYR A 145 2.77 -18.41 1.96
N ARG A 146 3.11 -17.55 0.98
CA ARG A 146 3.87 -17.98 -0.22
C ARG A 146 5.19 -18.65 0.15
N TYR A 147 5.84 -18.26 1.25
CA TYR A 147 7.04 -18.95 1.75
C TYR A 147 6.70 -20.27 2.43
N PHE A 148 5.85 -20.23 3.46
CA PHE A 148 5.59 -21.40 4.31
C PHE A 148 4.93 -22.54 3.54
N GLU A 149 3.92 -22.21 2.72
CA GLU A 149 3.17 -23.19 1.94
C GLU A 149 3.99 -23.80 0.81
N THR A 150 4.87 -23.01 0.17
CA THR A 150 5.69 -23.51 -0.94
C THR A 150 6.78 -24.44 -0.45
N ARG A 151 7.46 -24.05 0.63
CA ARG A 151 8.48 -24.90 1.25
C ARG A 151 7.89 -26.15 1.88
N TYR A 152 6.66 -26.07 2.39
CA TYR A 152 5.88 -27.22 2.84
C TYR A 152 5.59 -28.20 1.70
N GLU A 153 5.03 -27.73 0.58
CA GLU A 153 4.78 -28.56 -0.60
C GLU A 153 6.06 -29.29 -1.06
N ASP A 154 7.17 -28.55 -1.20
CA ASP A 154 8.44 -29.12 -1.64
C ASP A 154 9.00 -30.15 -0.64
N ALA A 155 8.76 -29.96 0.67
CA ALA A 155 9.13 -30.94 1.69
C ALA A 155 8.31 -32.24 1.56
N VAL A 156 6.99 -32.15 1.37
CA VAL A 156 6.11 -33.31 1.16
C VAL A 156 6.47 -34.05 -0.13
N MET A 157 6.74 -33.32 -1.20
CA MET A 157 7.09 -33.90 -2.51
C MET A 157 8.54 -34.41 -2.57
N GLY A 158 9.38 -34.07 -1.60
CA GLY A 158 10.81 -34.40 -1.59
C GLY A 158 11.61 -33.66 -2.67
N THR A 159 11.18 -32.45 -3.03
CA THR A 159 11.76 -31.58 -4.06
C THR A 159 12.43 -30.35 -3.44
N GLY A 160 13.08 -29.53 -4.29
CA GLY A 160 13.56 -28.19 -3.90
C GLY A 160 14.63 -28.12 -2.81
N ASN A 161 15.18 -29.25 -2.34
CA ASN A 161 16.10 -29.28 -1.21
C ASN A 161 15.56 -28.52 0.03
N ALA A 162 14.28 -28.75 0.37
CA ALA A 162 13.55 -28.05 1.44
C ALA A 162 14.17 -28.20 2.84
N GLY A 163 15.08 -29.16 3.04
CA GLY A 163 15.76 -29.42 4.31
C GLY A 163 14.86 -30.16 5.30
N ASN A 164 15.05 -29.90 6.60
CA ASN A 164 14.22 -30.46 7.68
C ASN A 164 13.03 -29.55 8.01
N PHE A 165 12.40 -28.96 6.99
CA PHE A 165 11.28 -28.03 7.19
C PHE A 165 10.10 -28.76 7.86
N ASN A 166 9.55 -28.15 8.92
CA ASN A 166 8.39 -28.66 9.63
C ASN A 166 7.36 -27.54 9.77
N TYR A 167 6.21 -27.68 9.10
CA TYR A 167 5.17 -26.66 9.06
C TYR A 167 4.53 -26.44 10.45
N ASP A 168 4.19 -27.53 11.14
CA ASP A 168 3.50 -27.49 12.45
C ASP A 168 4.34 -26.85 13.57
N GLU A 169 5.65 -26.71 13.39
CA GLU A 169 6.55 -26.03 14.32
C GLU A 169 6.71 -24.53 14.03
N LEU A 170 6.28 -24.07 12.84
CA LEU A 170 6.52 -22.71 12.38
C LEU A 170 5.24 -21.89 12.25
N VAL A 171 4.17 -22.47 11.74
CA VAL A 171 2.89 -21.78 11.50
C VAL A 171 1.87 -22.19 12.55
N GLN A 172 1.31 -21.20 13.24
CA GLN A 172 0.25 -21.38 14.23
C GLN A 172 -1.13 -21.21 13.59
N TYR A 173 -1.33 -20.11 12.84
CA TYR A 173 -2.57 -19.86 12.09
C TYR A 173 -2.24 -19.45 10.65
N PRO A 174 -2.61 -20.26 9.65
CA PRO A 174 -2.35 -19.94 8.24
C PRO A 174 -3.07 -18.67 7.78
N PHE A 175 -2.62 -18.09 6.66
CA PHE A 175 -3.37 -17.06 5.95
C PHE A 175 -4.78 -17.55 5.58
N GLY A 176 -5.81 -16.76 5.91
CA GLY A 176 -7.21 -17.12 5.71
C GLY A 176 -7.82 -17.99 6.82
N PHE A 177 -7.09 -18.28 7.90
CA PHE A 177 -7.62 -19.05 9.04
C PHE A 177 -8.69 -18.28 9.81
N GLY A 178 -9.75 -18.95 10.26
CA GLY A 178 -10.72 -18.34 11.17
C GLY A 178 -11.82 -19.30 11.61
N LEU A 179 -12.13 -19.24 12.89
CA LEU A 179 -13.15 -20.08 13.53
C LEU A 179 -14.54 -19.43 13.53
N SER A 180 -15.55 -20.24 13.77
CA SER A 180 -16.93 -19.82 13.96
C SER A 180 -17.57 -20.62 15.11
N TYR A 181 -18.74 -20.19 15.58
CA TYR A 181 -19.54 -20.99 16.53
C TYR A 181 -20.32 -22.12 15.87
N THR A 182 -20.22 -22.23 14.55
CA THR A 182 -20.74 -23.32 13.75
C THR A 182 -19.65 -23.91 12.86
N THR A 183 -19.93 -25.01 12.17
CA THR A 183 -19.01 -25.67 11.24
C THR A 183 -19.53 -25.58 9.82
N PHE A 184 -18.62 -25.59 8.85
CA PHE A 184 -18.95 -25.54 7.43
C PHE A 184 -18.25 -26.65 6.64
N GLU A 185 -18.93 -27.15 5.61
CA GLU A 185 -18.38 -28.12 4.65
C GLU A 185 -18.51 -27.61 3.21
N TYR A 186 -17.49 -27.90 2.42
CA TYR A 186 -17.33 -27.41 1.05
C TYR A 186 -17.55 -28.58 0.10
N SER A 187 -18.28 -28.36 -0.99
CA SER A 187 -18.67 -29.40 -1.94
C SER A 187 -18.96 -28.81 -3.32
N ASP A 188 -19.12 -29.67 -4.32
CA ASP A 188 -19.50 -29.29 -5.69
C ASP A 188 -18.62 -28.16 -6.26
N PHE A 189 -17.31 -28.23 -6.01
CA PHE A 189 -16.37 -27.33 -6.66
C PHE A 189 -16.40 -27.58 -8.17
N SER A 190 -16.49 -26.50 -8.95
CA SER A 190 -16.44 -26.61 -10.40
C SER A 190 -15.85 -25.35 -11.01
N MET A 191 -15.20 -25.54 -12.15
CA MET A 191 -14.58 -24.48 -12.93
C MET A 191 -14.99 -24.62 -14.38
N THR A 192 -15.46 -23.53 -15.00
CA THR A 192 -15.80 -23.48 -16.42
C THR A 192 -15.10 -22.30 -17.07
N GLU A 193 -14.39 -22.55 -18.17
CA GLU A 193 -13.75 -21.50 -18.94
C GLU A 193 -14.78 -20.60 -19.65
N ASN A 194 -14.61 -19.29 -19.49
CA ASN A 194 -15.36 -18.25 -20.18
C ASN A 194 -14.43 -17.52 -21.17
N THR A 195 -14.31 -18.08 -22.37
CA THR A 195 -13.42 -17.55 -23.43
C THR A 195 -13.77 -16.15 -23.90
N ALA A 196 -15.01 -15.69 -23.70
CA ALA A 196 -15.43 -14.35 -24.11
C ALA A 196 -14.96 -13.25 -23.15
N ALA A 197 -14.76 -13.60 -21.88
CA ALA A 197 -14.34 -12.69 -20.82
C ALA A 197 -12.93 -13.02 -20.28
N ASP A 198 -12.16 -13.82 -21.03
CA ASP A 198 -10.82 -14.28 -20.70
C ASP A 198 -10.63 -14.69 -19.22
N SER A 199 -11.54 -15.54 -18.76
CA SER A 199 -11.68 -15.87 -17.33
C SER A 199 -12.21 -17.30 -17.13
N PHE A 200 -12.24 -17.71 -15.87
CA PHE A 200 -12.92 -18.90 -15.39
C PHE A 200 -14.07 -18.52 -14.45
N THR A 201 -15.26 -19.05 -14.73
CA THR A 201 -16.36 -19.06 -13.77
C THR A 201 -16.12 -20.21 -12.79
N VAL A 202 -15.84 -19.90 -11.53
CA VAL A 202 -15.57 -20.85 -10.45
C VAL A 202 -16.74 -20.85 -9.48
N SER A 203 -17.18 -22.04 -9.06
CA SER A 203 -18.23 -22.17 -8.05
C SER A 203 -17.91 -23.20 -6.99
N VAL A 204 -18.38 -22.97 -5.77
CA VAL A 204 -18.28 -23.89 -4.63
C VAL A 204 -19.52 -23.81 -3.77
N THR A 205 -20.05 -24.94 -3.32
CA THR A 205 -21.19 -25.00 -2.39
C THR A 205 -20.70 -25.13 -0.96
N VAL A 206 -21.08 -24.15 -0.14
CA VAL A 206 -20.81 -24.12 1.29
C VAL A 206 -22.07 -24.50 2.06
N THR A 207 -21.96 -25.45 2.98
CA THR A 207 -23.07 -25.89 3.85
C THR A 207 -22.73 -25.64 5.30
N ASN A 208 -23.62 -24.99 6.05
CA ASN A 208 -23.51 -24.94 7.51
C ASN A 208 -23.89 -26.31 8.09
N THR A 209 -22.92 -27.03 8.65
CA THR A 209 -23.10 -28.38 9.19
C THR A 209 -23.27 -28.42 10.70
N GLY A 210 -23.18 -27.27 11.38
CA GLY A 210 -23.47 -27.20 12.80
C GLY A 210 -24.98 -27.26 13.10
N ASP A 211 -25.32 -27.60 14.34
CA ASP A 211 -26.72 -27.87 14.74
C ASP A 211 -27.42 -26.67 15.39
N THR A 212 -26.67 -25.65 15.81
CA THR A 212 -27.19 -24.59 16.72
C THR A 212 -27.12 -23.20 16.11
N TYR A 213 -25.94 -22.78 15.65
CA TYR A 213 -25.70 -21.39 15.25
C TYR A 213 -25.86 -21.20 13.75
N SER A 214 -26.46 -20.08 13.37
CA SER A 214 -26.36 -19.58 11.99
C SER A 214 -25.07 -18.79 11.85
N GLY A 215 -24.39 -18.88 10.71
CA GLY A 215 -23.10 -18.22 10.53
C GLY A 215 -22.81 -17.89 9.07
N LYS A 216 -21.72 -17.14 8.85
CA LYS A 216 -21.15 -16.88 7.53
C LYS A 216 -19.79 -17.56 7.41
N GLU A 217 -19.45 -17.98 6.21
CA GLU A 217 -18.14 -18.55 5.88
C GLU A 217 -17.51 -17.73 4.75
N ALA A 218 -16.20 -17.47 4.85
CA ALA A 218 -15.43 -16.84 3.79
C ALA A 218 -14.57 -17.90 3.10
N VAL A 219 -14.61 -17.94 1.78
CA VAL A 219 -13.93 -18.95 0.97
C VAL A 219 -12.91 -18.27 0.07
N GLY A 220 -11.66 -18.71 0.18
CA GLY A 220 -10.59 -18.35 -0.77
C GLY A 220 -10.57 -19.33 -1.94
N ILE A 221 -10.38 -18.80 -3.14
CA ILE A 221 -10.06 -19.56 -4.35
C ILE A 221 -8.58 -19.34 -4.63
N TYR A 222 -7.84 -20.45 -4.69
CA TYR A 222 -6.40 -20.45 -4.85
C TYR A 222 -6.02 -21.10 -6.17
N MET A 223 -4.95 -20.59 -6.78
CA MET A 223 -4.32 -21.13 -7.97
C MET A 223 -2.92 -21.65 -7.64
N GLN A 224 -2.50 -22.69 -8.36
CA GLN A 224 -1.10 -23.10 -8.44
C GLN A 224 -0.65 -23.13 -9.90
N SER A 225 0.41 -22.36 -10.18
CA SER A 225 1.12 -22.36 -11.46
C SER A 225 2.07 -23.56 -11.58
N PRO A 226 2.32 -24.09 -12.80
CA PRO A 226 3.37 -25.06 -13.02
C PRO A 226 4.74 -24.43 -12.74
N TYR A 227 5.66 -25.20 -12.14
CA TYR A 227 7.07 -24.81 -11.98
C TYR A 227 7.96 -25.61 -12.94
N THR A 228 8.16 -25.04 -14.12
CA THR A 228 8.73 -25.68 -15.29
C THR A 228 10.25 -25.68 -15.28
N GLU A 229 10.86 -26.21 -16.35
CA GLU A 229 12.29 -26.10 -16.58
C GLU A 229 12.68 -24.71 -17.11
N HIS A 230 11.77 -24.01 -17.80
CA HIS A 230 11.97 -22.61 -18.23
C HIS A 230 12.14 -21.72 -17.01
N ASP A 231 11.24 -21.87 -16.03
CA ASP A 231 11.27 -21.12 -14.77
C ASP A 231 12.62 -21.26 -14.05
N LYS A 232 13.11 -22.49 -13.89
CA LYS A 232 14.39 -22.77 -13.22
C LYS A 232 15.59 -22.21 -13.96
N GLN A 233 15.55 -22.18 -15.29
CA GLN A 233 16.65 -21.68 -16.12
C GLN A 233 16.69 -20.15 -16.14
N ASN A 234 15.53 -19.51 -16.07
CA ASN A 234 15.39 -18.05 -16.12
C ASN A 234 15.18 -17.41 -14.73
N GLY A 235 15.11 -18.20 -13.66
CA GLY A 235 14.95 -17.71 -12.30
C GLY A 235 13.56 -17.12 -12.02
N VAL A 236 12.52 -17.61 -12.69
CA VAL A 236 11.14 -17.23 -12.44
C VAL A 236 10.62 -18.09 -11.29
N GLU A 237 10.31 -17.48 -10.16
CA GLU A 237 9.83 -18.22 -8.98
C GLU A 237 8.30 -18.37 -9.02
N LYS A 238 7.76 -19.41 -8.36
CA LYS A 238 6.31 -19.71 -8.32
C LYS A 238 5.90 -20.18 -6.94
N ALA A 239 4.84 -19.63 -6.36
CA ALA A 239 4.30 -20.13 -5.09
C ALA A 239 3.52 -21.45 -5.28
N SER A 240 3.36 -22.25 -4.22
CA SER A 240 2.53 -23.46 -4.26
C SER A 240 1.04 -23.16 -4.28
N VAL A 241 0.62 -22.03 -3.74
CA VAL A 241 -0.74 -21.50 -3.82
C VAL A 241 -0.70 -19.98 -3.83
N GLU A 242 -1.61 -19.38 -4.57
CA GLU A 242 -1.81 -17.94 -4.68
C GLU A 242 -3.30 -17.65 -4.62
N LEU A 243 -3.74 -16.73 -3.75
CA LEU A 243 -5.13 -16.30 -3.71
C LEU A 243 -5.45 -15.54 -5.00
N VAL A 244 -6.48 -15.98 -5.74
CA VAL A 244 -6.89 -15.34 -7.00
C VAL A 244 -8.33 -14.83 -6.96
N GLN A 245 -9.09 -15.20 -5.92
CA GLN A 245 -10.43 -14.70 -5.66
C GLN A 245 -10.91 -15.09 -4.25
N PHE A 246 -11.86 -14.34 -3.69
CA PHE A 246 -12.59 -14.78 -2.50
C PHE A 246 -14.06 -14.31 -2.52
N ALA A 247 -14.89 -15.03 -1.76
CA ALA A 247 -16.29 -14.68 -1.56
C ALA A 247 -16.76 -15.10 -0.17
N LYS A 248 -17.82 -14.45 0.31
CA LYS A 248 -18.41 -14.72 1.61
C LYS A 248 -19.87 -15.09 1.49
N THR A 249 -20.31 -16.07 2.27
CA THR A 249 -21.71 -16.48 2.28
C THR A 249 -22.61 -15.43 2.94
N ASP A 250 -23.90 -15.51 2.61
CA ASP A 250 -24.97 -15.02 3.47
C ASP A 250 -24.96 -15.74 4.81
N ILE A 251 -25.81 -15.31 5.73
CA ILE A 251 -26.03 -16.02 7.00
C ILE A 251 -26.75 -17.34 6.70
N LEU A 252 -26.04 -18.46 6.87
CA LEU A 252 -26.58 -19.81 6.68
C LEU A 252 -27.08 -20.36 8.00
N ALA A 253 -28.36 -20.75 8.05
CA ALA A 253 -28.91 -21.52 9.16
C ALA A 253 -28.32 -22.96 9.19
N PRO A 254 -28.37 -23.68 10.33
CA PRO A 254 -28.05 -25.10 10.41
C PRO A 254 -28.65 -25.92 9.26
N GLY A 255 -27.81 -26.63 8.50
CA GLY A 255 -28.18 -27.46 7.35
C GLY A 255 -28.51 -26.69 6.06
N ALA A 256 -28.42 -25.36 6.05
CA ALA A 256 -28.57 -24.56 4.84
C ALA A 256 -27.25 -24.50 4.04
N SER A 257 -27.38 -24.38 2.72
CA SER A 257 -26.25 -24.27 1.81
C SER A 257 -26.40 -23.07 0.89
N GLN A 258 -25.27 -22.52 0.45
CA GLN A 258 -25.18 -21.52 -0.61
C GLN A 258 -24.06 -21.91 -1.57
N THR A 259 -24.34 -21.82 -2.87
CA THR A 259 -23.30 -21.89 -3.90
C THR A 259 -22.77 -20.49 -4.13
N LEU A 260 -21.48 -20.30 -3.85
CA LEU A 260 -20.74 -19.09 -4.22
C LEU A 260 -20.28 -19.25 -5.66
N THR A 261 -20.34 -18.18 -6.44
CA THR A 261 -19.86 -18.14 -7.83
C THR A 261 -19.07 -16.87 -8.03
N VAL A 262 -17.86 -17.02 -8.55
CA VAL A 262 -16.92 -15.93 -8.77
C VAL A 262 -16.24 -16.08 -10.12
N GLU A 263 -15.78 -14.96 -10.67
CA GLU A 263 -14.94 -14.95 -11.86
C GLU A 263 -13.47 -14.82 -11.45
N VAL A 264 -12.62 -15.66 -12.05
CA VAL A 264 -11.17 -15.62 -11.91
C VAL A 264 -10.59 -15.24 -13.28
N ALA A 265 -9.99 -14.07 -13.40
CA ALA A 265 -9.33 -13.65 -14.63
C ALA A 265 -8.17 -14.61 -14.96
N LYS A 266 -8.00 -14.97 -16.24
CA LYS A 266 -6.84 -15.77 -16.68
C LYS A 266 -5.53 -15.01 -16.55
N GLU A 267 -5.60 -13.69 -16.47
CA GLU A 267 -4.45 -12.83 -16.21
C GLU A 267 -3.73 -13.19 -14.91
N ASN A 268 -4.44 -13.71 -13.89
CA ASN A 268 -3.82 -14.21 -12.66
C ASN A 268 -2.83 -15.36 -12.91
N MET A 269 -2.84 -15.99 -14.09
CA MET A 269 -1.90 -17.05 -14.46
C MET A 269 -0.54 -16.50 -14.93
N ARG A 270 -0.42 -15.18 -15.13
CA ARG A 270 0.82 -14.57 -15.60
C ARG A 270 1.88 -14.58 -14.50
N ALA A 271 3.13 -14.71 -14.89
CA ALA A 271 4.29 -14.37 -14.06
C ALA A 271 5.25 -13.52 -14.87
N TYR A 272 6.11 -12.77 -14.20
CA TYR A 272 7.07 -11.89 -14.80
C TYR A 272 8.44 -12.56 -14.91
N ASP A 273 8.91 -12.76 -16.14
CA ASP A 273 10.24 -13.29 -16.43
C ASP A 273 11.18 -12.15 -16.81
N SER A 274 12.00 -11.70 -15.84
CA SER A 274 12.98 -10.63 -16.07
C SER A 274 14.12 -11.02 -17.01
N ASN A 275 14.33 -12.32 -17.25
CA ASN A 275 15.38 -12.83 -18.13
C ASN A 275 14.85 -13.20 -19.52
N TYR A 276 13.56 -13.01 -19.78
CA TYR A 276 12.94 -13.26 -21.06
C TYR A 276 13.66 -12.53 -22.20
N ASN A 277 13.75 -13.18 -23.36
CA ASN A 277 14.41 -12.69 -24.58
C ASN A 277 15.82 -12.10 -24.36
N GLY A 278 16.60 -12.68 -23.44
CA GLY A 278 17.96 -12.23 -23.17
C GLY A 278 18.05 -11.03 -22.21
N GLY A 279 17.08 -10.89 -21.30
CA GLY A 279 17.04 -9.84 -20.29
C GLY A 279 16.15 -8.65 -20.64
N GLU A 280 15.36 -8.72 -21.71
CA GLU A 280 14.40 -7.65 -22.03
C GLU A 280 13.24 -7.62 -21.02
N GLY A 281 12.85 -8.78 -20.47
CA GLY A 281 11.73 -8.88 -19.54
C GLY A 281 10.38 -9.00 -20.25
N SER A 282 9.43 -9.73 -19.66
CA SER A 282 8.05 -9.81 -20.12
C SER A 282 7.20 -10.56 -19.08
N TYR A 283 5.89 -10.28 -19.04
CA TYR A 283 4.94 -11.26 -18.51
C TYR A 283 4.86 -12.48 -19.43
N ILE A 284 4.73 -13.66 -18.82
CA ILE A 284 4.66 -14.98 -19.45
C ILE A 284 3.53 -15.80 -18.83
N VAL A 285 3.04 -16.79 -19.56
CA VAL A 285 2.16 -17.87 -19.06
C VAL A 285 2.79 -19.18 -19.47
N ASP A 286 3.26 -19.94 -18.49
CA ASP A 286 3.93 -21.23 -18.73
C ASP A 286 2.95 -22.28 -19.28
N ASP A 287 3.46 -23.16 -20.15
CA ASP A 287 2.73 -24.38 -20.50
C ASP A 287 2.70 -25.37 -19.33
N GLY A 288 1.62 -26.13 -19.27
CA GLY A 288 1.42 -27.19 -18.28
C GLY A 288 0.12 -27.05 -17.49
N THR A 289 0.05 -27.82 -16.41
CA THR A 289 -1.15 -27.95 -15.59
C THR A 289 -1.18 -26.88 -14.50
N TYR A 290 -2.20 -26.03 -14.55
CA TYR A 290 -2.59 -25.14 -13.47
C TYR A 290 -3.66 -25.83 -12.63
N TYR A 291 -3.56 -25.72 -11.30
CA TYR A 291 -4.57 -26.24 -10.38
C TYR A 291 -5.33 -25.07 -9.75
N PHE A 292 -6.64 -25.24 -9.58
CA PHE A 292 -7.51 -24.29 -8.90
C PHE A 292 -8.27 -25.02 -7.79
N THR A 293 -8.40 -24.41 -6.62
CA THR A 293 -9.10 -25.02 -5.49
C THR A 293 -9.79 -24.01 -4.60
N ALA A 294 -10.88 -24.43 -3.96
CA ALA A 294 -11.47 -23.71 -2.83
C ALA A 294 -10.82 -24.17 -1.51
N GLY A 295 -10.29 -23.22 -0.74
CA GLY A 295 -9.67 -23.44 0.57
C GLY A 295 -10.40 -22.71 1.68
N SER A 296 -10.41 -23.29 2.88
CA SER A 296 -10.83 -22.59 4.11
C SER A 296 -9.74 -21.68 4.67
N ASP A 297 -8.49 -21.95 4.27
CA ASP A 297 -7.27 -21.18 4.44
C ASP A 297 -6.25 -21.65 3.36
N ALA A 298 -5.07 -21.00 3.29
CA ALA A 298 -4.04 -21.34 2.32
C ALA A 298 -3.48 -22.76 2.50
N HIS A 299 -3.40 -23.25 3.74
CA HIS A 299 -2.84 -24.57 4.02
C HIS A 299 -3.77 -25.71 3.59
N ALA A 300 -5.09 -25.52 3.77
CA ALA A 300 -6.11 -26.40 3.24
C ALA A 300 -6.05 -26.45 1.69
N ALA A 301 -5.79 -25.31 1.04
CA ALA A 301 -5.65 -25.25 -0.42
C ALA A 301 -4.45 -26.06 -0.92
N VAL A 302 -3.27 -25.92 -0.30
CA VAL A 302 -2.08 -26.74 -0.65
C VAL A 302 -2.36 -28.21 -0.44
N ASN A 303 -2.97 -28.57 0.69
CA ASN A 303 -3.31 -29.96 0.98
C ASN A 303 -4.28 -30.54 -0.06
N ASN A 304 -5.29 -29.78 -0.51
CA ASN A 304 -6.19 -30.20 -1.59
C ASN A 304 -5.44 -30.51 -2.88
N ILE A 305 -4.51 -29.63 -3.28
CA ILE A 305 -3.71 -29.79 -4.50
C ILE A 305 -2.75 -30.98 -4.37
N LEU A 306 -2.06 -31.14 -3.24
CA LEU A 306 -1.23 -32.31 -2.95
C LEU A 306 -2.03 -33.62 -3.03
N ALA A 307 -3.26 -33.64 -2.49
CA ALA A 307 -4.15 -34.79 -2.59
C ALA A 307 -4.56 -35.07 -4.06
N ALA A 308 -4.79 -34.04 -4.87
CA ALA A 308 -5.05 -34.20 -6.31
C ALA A 308 -3.83 -34.74 -7.07
N LYS A 309 -2.62 -34.40 -6.63
CA LYS A 309 -1.35 -34.97 -7.12
C LYS A 309 -1.05 -36.38 -6.59
N GLY A 310 -1.83 -36.86 -5.62
CA GLY A 310 -1.75 -38.22 -5.08
C GLY A 310 -0.84 -38.39 -3.86
N PHE A 311 -0.50 -37.30 -3.16
CA PHE A 311 0.17 -37.33 -1.87
C PHE A 311 -0.85 -37.41 -0.72
N ASP A 312 -0.42 -37.96 0.42
CA ASP A 312 -1.22 -37.98 1.65
C ASP A 312 -0.36 -37.79 2.93
N THR A 313 -0.98 -37.94 4.11
CA THR A 313 -0.29 -37.83 5.41
C THR A 313 0.88 -38.80 5.59
N SER A 314 0.97 -39.89 4.81
CA SER A 314 2.12 -40.79 4.83
C SER A 314 3.35 -40.24 4.11
N ASP A 315 3.17 -39.24 3.25
CA ASP A 315 4.25 -38.50 2.57
C ASP A 315 4.73 -37.28 3.37
N GLY A 316 4.13 -37.02 4.54
CA GLY A 316 4.48 -35.89 5.40
C GLY A 316 3.47 -34.75 5.40
N MET A 317 2.29 -34.94 4.79
CA MET A 317 1.22 -33.94 4.94
C MET A 317 0.74 -33.84 6.40
N THR A 318 0.39 -32.63 6.86
CA THR A 318 -0.06 -32.33 8.23
C THR A 318 -1.52 -32.77 8.42
N ALA A 319 -2.30 -32.72 7.34
CA ALA A 319 -3.67 -33.20 7.25
C ALA A 319 -3.96 -33.75 5.84
N ASN A 320 -5.01 -34.57 5.70
CA ASN A 320 -5.45 -35.00 4.38
C ASN A 320 -6.17 -33.86 3.66
N GLY A 321 -5.85 -33.63 2.38
CA GLY A 321 -6.61 -32.74 1.52
C GLY A 321 -7.85 -33.39 0.89
N ASN A 322 -8.65 -32.57 0.22
CA ASN A 322 -9.82 -32.98 -0.52
C ASN A 322 -9.66 -32.71 -2.02
N SER A 323 -9.25 -33.73 -2.78
CA SER A 323 -9.08 -33.62 -4.24
C SER A 323 -10.38 -33.38 -5.01
N SER A 324 -11.56 -33.56 -4.40
CA SER A 324 -12.84 -33.18 -5.05
C SER A 324 -13.09 -31.67 -5.05
N LEU A 325 -12.27 -30.89 -4.35
CA LEU A 325 -12.28 -29.43 -4.37
C LEU A 325 -11.23 -28.85 -5.32
N VAL A 326 -10.67 -29.66 -6.22
CA VAL A 326 -9.62 -29.25 -7.17
C VAL A 326 -10.12 -29.46 -8.59
N GLU A 327 -9.95 -28.43 -9.41
CA GLU A 327 -10.04 -28.51 -10.86
C GLU A 327 -8.69 -28.14 -11.47
N SER A 328 -8.44 -28.57 -12.70
CA SER A 328 -7.22 -28.22 -13.41
C SER A 328 -7.49 -27.64 -14.79
N TYR A 329 -6.58 -26.79 -15.24
CA TYR A 329 -6.54 -26.24 -16.58
C TYR A 329 -5.18 -26.55 -17.21
N GLU A 330 -5.19 -27.09 -18.43
CA GLU A 330 -3.97 -27.44 -19.15
C GLU A 330 -3.66 -26.38 -20.21
N GLN A 331 -2.70 -25.50 -19.89
CA GLN A 331 -2.16 -24.55 -20.86
C GLN A 331 -1.25 -25.29 -21.84
N GLN A 332 -1.65 -25.33 -23.11
CA GLN A 332 -1.00 -26.19 -24.10
C GLN A 332 0.37 -25.68 -24.57
N GLU A 333 0.52 -24.36 -24.62
CA GLU A 333 1.70 -23.71 -25.19
C GLU A 333 2.12 -22.55 -24.28
N PHE A 334 3.44 -22.39 -24.14
CA PHE A 334 4.04 -21.24 -23.49
C PHE A 334 3.64 -19.96 -24.23
N ASP A 335 3.20 -18.95 -23.49
CA ASP A 335 2.77 -17.67 -24.04
C ASP A 335 3.57 -16.53 -23.41
N ALA A 336 4.05 -15.60 -24.25
CA ALA A 336 4.72 -14.37 -23.81
C ALA A 336 4.20 -13.17 -24.63
N GLU A 337 2.98 -13.26 -25.16
CA GLU A 337 2.37 -12.26 -26.04
C GLU A 337 1.04 -11.72 -25.49
N ILE A 338 0.22 -12.53 -24.81
CA ILE A 338 -1.13 -12.12 -24.41
C ILE A 338 -1.11 -10.98 -23.39
N TYR A 339 -0.22 -11.04 -22.39
CA TYR A 339 -0.14 -10.06 -21.29
C TYR A 339 1.15 -9.23 -21.32
N SER A 340 1.78 -9.08 -22.50
CA SER A 340 3.09 -8.42 -22.62
C SER A 340 3.04 -7.03 -23.22
N TYR A 341 1.86 -6.40 -23.31
CA TYR A 341 1.71 -5.04 -23.85
C TYR A 341 0.96 -4.15 -22.86
N GLY A 342 1.47 -2.95 -22.66
CA GLY A 342 0.87 -1.93 -21.80
C GLY A 342 -0.32 -1.22 -22.45
N ALA A 343 -0.95 -0.34 -21.69
CA ALA A 343 -2.06 0.51 -22.13
C ALA A 343 -1.66 1.49 -23.26
N ASP A 344 -0.38 1.83 -23.35
CA ASP A 344 0.22 2.59 -24.45
C ASP A 344 0.37 1.78 -25.76
N GLY A 345 0.22 0.46 -25.69
CA GLY A 345 0.37 -0.48 -26.78
C GLY A 345 1.82 -0.90 -27.07
N GLU A 346 2.78 -0.48 -26.25
CA GLU A 346 4.17 -0.91 -26.32
C GLU A 346 4.39 -2.18 -25.49
N ARG A 347 5.48 -2.89 -25.78
CA ARG A 347 5.81 -4.13 -25.06
C ARG A 347 6.32 -3.80 -23.66
N ILE A 348 5.80 -4.48 -22.65
CA ILE A 348 6.28 -4.42 -21.26
C ILE A 348 7.68 -5.04 -21.20
N THR A 349 8.62 -4.30 -20.61
CA THR A 349 10.03 -4.68 -20.41
C THR A 349 10.46 -4.38 -18.98
N ASN A 350 11.66 -4.83 -18.59
CA ASN A 350 12.22 -4.50 -17.28
C ASN A 350 12.31 -2.98 -17.07
N GLN A 351 11.83 -2.50 -15.93
CA GLN A 351 11.90 -1.07 -15.55
C GLN A 351 12.72 -0.83 -14.28
N PHE A 352 13.13 -1.89 -13.58
CA PHE A 352 13.78 -1.86 -12.26
C PHE A 352 15.10 -2.64 -12.24
N GLU A 353 15.84 -2.66 -13.34
CA GLU A 353 17.14 -3.35 -13.42
C GLU A 353 18.12 -2.82 -12.36
N ASP A 354 18.18 -1.50 -12.17
CA ASP A 354 18.99 -0.78 -11.17
C ASP A 354 18.45 -0.88 -9.73
N VAL A 355 17.25 -1.44 -9.54
CA VAL A 355 16.70 -1.79 -8.23
C VAL A 355 17.13 -3.19 -7.79
N ASN A 356 17.54 -4.03 -8.73
CA ASN A 356 18.12 -5.33 -8.42
C ASN A 356 19.58 -5.16 -8.00
N MET A 357 19.94 -5.60 -6.78
CA MET A 357 21.34 -5.51 -6.33
C MET A 357 22.35 -6.20 -7.26
N ASN A 358 21.93 -7.17 -8.08
CA ASN A 358 22.80 -7.81 -9.07
C ASN A 358 23.24 -6.87 -10.21
N TYR A 359 22.65 -5.69 -10.34
CA TYR A 359 23.12 -4.63 -11.24
C TYR A 359 24.46 -4.04 -10.78
N TYR A 360 24.63 -3.86 -9.47
CA TYR A 360 25.84 -3.27 -8.88
C TYR A 360 26.85 -4.32 -8.40
N TYR A 361 26.39 -5.50 -8.02
CA TYR A 361 27.20 -6.50 -7.34
C TYR A 361 27.06 -7.88 -7.99
N ASP A 362 28.17 -8.59 -8.18
CA ASP A 362 28.10 -9.97 -8.66
C ASP A 362 27.59 -10.92 -7.57
N ASN A 363 26.64 -11.81 -7.92
CA ASN A 363 26.21 -12.99 -7.15
C ASN A 363 25.39 -12.73 -5.87
N VAL A 364 24.54 -11.70 -5.85
CA VAL A 364 23.48 -11.62 -4.83
C VAL A 364 22.47 -12.73 -5.10
N THR A 365 22.33 -13.63 -4.13
CA THR A 365 21.47 -14.82 -4.24
C THR A 365 20.08 -14.48 -3.72
N TYR A 366 19.07 -14.62 -4.58
CA TYR A 366 17.67 -14.60 -4.18
C TYR A 366 17.22 -16.02 -3.83
N VAL A 367 16.26 -16.11 -2.91
CA VAL A 367 15.67 -17.37 -2.48
C VAL A 367 14.99 -18.03 -3.67
N SER A 368 15.28 -19.31 -3.88
CA SER A 368 14.67 -20.10 -4.94
C SER A 368 14.15 -21.42 -4.42
N ARG A 369 12.93 -21.78 -4.83
CA ARG A 369 12.35 -23.09 -4.52
C ARG A 369 13.03 -24.23 -5.26
N SER A 370 13.89 -23.95 -6.25
CA SER A 370 14.73 -24.97 -6.86
C SER A 370 15.80 -25.53 -5.90
N ASP A 371 16.24 -24.72 -4.93
CA ASP A 371 17.21 -25.11 -3.89
C ASP A 371 17.06 -24.22 -2.64
N TRP A 372 16.08 -24.52 -1.79
CA TRP A 372 15.81 -23.77 -0.56
C TRP A 372 17.04 -23.69 0.35
N THR A 373 17.61 -24.83 0.72
CA THR A 373 18.74 -24.85 1.67
C THR A 373 19.99 -24.18 1.10
N GLY A 374 20.18 -24.19 -0.22
CA GLY A 374 21.31 -23.54 -0.88
C GLY A 374 21.15 -22.04 -1.10
N THR A 375 19.91 -21.53 -1.17
CA THR A 375 19.63 -20.12 -1.50
C THR A 375 19.16 -19.27 -0.34
N ILE A 376 18.62 -19.87 0.73
CA ILE A 376 18.26 -19.13 1.95
C ILE A 376 19.53 -18.55 2.59
N PRO A 377 19.59 -17.24 2.86
CA PRO A 377 20.75 -16.63 3.50
C PRO A 377 21.03 -17.24 4.87
N ALA A 378 22.30 -17.56 5.16
CA ALA A 378 22.69 -18.14 6.44
C ALA A 378 22.72 -17.13 7.60
N ALA A 379 22.70 -15.83 7.31
CA ALA A 379 22.73 -14.74 8.27
C ALA A 379 22.18 -13.46 7.66
N LYS A 380 21.82 -12.50 8.53
CA LYS A 380 21.48 -11.13 8.15
C LYS A 380 22.62 -10.47 7.37
N ALA A 381 22.27 -9.66 6.38
CA ALA A 381 23.23 -8.91 5.59
C ALA A 381 23.97 -7.85 6.43
N GLY A 382 25.22 -7.54 6.06
CA GLY A 382 26.05 -6.53 6.74
C GLY A 382 26.28 -5.28 5.89
N ASP A 383 27.24 -4.46 6.28
CA ASP A 383 27.65 -3.28 5.50
C ASP A 383 28.22 -3.66 4.12
N ILE A 384 27.95 -2.82 3.13
CA ILE A 384 28.47 -2.94 1.76
C ILE A 384 29.29 -1.71 1.38
N GLN A 385 30.27 -1.90 0.50
CA GLN A 385 30.96 -0.79 -0.15
C GLN A 385 30.19 -0.41 -1.42
N ALA A 386 29.88 0.86 -1.60
CA ALA A 386 29.25 1.35 -2.82
C ALA A 386 30.18 1.13 -4.01
N THR A 387 29.64 0.66 -5.13
CA THR A 387 30.34 0.70 -6.42
C THR A 387 30.33 2.12 -6.98
N ASP A 388 31.20 2.40 -7.96
CA ASP A 388 31.22 3.71 -8.62
C ASP A 388 29.87 3.99 -9.30
N GLU A 389 29.24 2.95 -9.85
CA GLU A 389 27.90 2.97 -10.44
C GLU A 389 26.83 3.32 -9.40
N LEU A 390 26.80 2.66 -8.24
CA LEU A 390 25.83 2.97 -7.19
C LEU A 390 25.99 4.40 -6.65
N VAL A 391 27.23 4.89 -6.54
CA VAL A 391 27.52 6.29 -6.16
C VAL A 391 27.00 7.27 -7.22
N ALA A 392 27.09 6.92 -8.50
CA ALA A 392 26.57 7.74 -9.59
C ALA A 392 25.03 7.82 -9.54
N ASP A 393 24.35 6.71 -9.29
CA ASP A 393 22.87 6.66 -9.25
C ASP A 393 22.28 7.38 -8.03
N PHE A 394 23.05 7.55 -6.96
CA PHE A 394 22.64 8.46 -5.86
C PHE A 394 22.52 9.93 -6.29
N ASN A 395 23.19 10.32 -7.39
CA ASN A 395 23.26 11.70 -7.87
C ASN A 395 23.09 11.73 -9.41
N PRO A 396 21.90 11.39 -9.93
CA PRO A 396 21.68 11.27 -11.36
C PRO A 396 21.95 12.61 -12.07
N THR A 397 22.60 12.54 -13.23
CA THR A 397 22.84 13.71 -14.08
C THR A 397 21.86 13.75 -15.24
N PHE A 398 21.22 14.90 -15.46
CA PHE A 398 20.26 15.08 -16.55
C PHE A 398 20.88 15.84 -17.71
N GLU A 399 20.77 15.27 -18.90
CA GLU A 399 20.99 16.00 -20.15
C GLU A 399 19.67 16.55 -20.66
N SER A 400 19.70 17.74 -21.27
CA SER A 400 18.47 18.31 -21.84
C SER A 400 18.01 17.49 -23.04
N SER A 401 16.70 17.25 -23.14
CA SER A 401 16.10 16.51 -24.26
C SER A 401 16.28 17.24 -25.60
N GLY A 402 16.47 18.56 -25.56
CA GLY A 402 16.48 19.44 -26.72
C GLY A 402 15.08 19.83 -27.21
N GLU A 403 14.02 19.48 -26.48
CA GLU A 403 12.65 19.89 -26.76
C GLU A 403 12.46 21.41 -26.68
N ALA A 404 11.45 21.89 -27.41
CA ALA A 404 11.06 23.29 -27.34
C ALA A 404 10.20 23.53 -26.10
N ALA A 405 10.38 24.71 -25.49
CA ALA A 405 9.52 25.14 -24.40
C ALA A 405 8.05 25.23 -24.87
N PRO A 406 7.09 24.89 -23.99
CA PRO A 406 5.68 24.91 -24.34
C PRO A 406 5.16 26.35 -24.47
N THR A 407 4.02 26.50 -25.14
CA THR A 407 3.29 27.78 -25.16
C THR A 407 2.76 28.09 -23.77
N THR A 408 2.89 29.35 -23.33
CA THR A 408 2.38 29.83 -22.03
C THR A 408 1.73 31.21 -22.15
N GLY A 409 0.74 31.49 -21.30
CA GLY A 409 0.06 32.78 -21.19
C GLY A 409 -0.84 33.16 -22.37
N ALA A 410 -1.31 32.19 -23.16
CA ALA A 410 -2.33 32.41 -24.18
C ALA A 410 -3.70 32.77 -23.55
N ASP A 411 -4.60 33.36 -24.34
CA ASP A 411 -6.00 33.59 -23.93
C ASP A 411 -6.91 32.82 -24.88
N ASN A 412 -7.29 31.62 -24.47
CA ASN A 412 -8.12 30.70 -25.24
C ASN A 412 -9.57 30.64 -24.70
N GLY A 413 -9.88 31.40 -23.64
CA GLY A 413 -11.23 31.50 -23.08
C GLY A 413 -11.76 30.23 -22.40
N LEU A 414 -10.89 29.26 -22.08
CA LEU A 414 -11.27 27.98 -21.49
C LEU A 414 -11.05 27.99 -19.97
N SER A 415 -12.11 27.72 -19.23
CA SER A 415 -12.04 27.47 -17.78
C SER A 415 -11.90 25.98 -17.51
N LEU A 416 -11.45 25.58 -16.31
CA LEU A 416 -11.45 24.17 -15.93
C LEU A 416 -12.85 23.57 -16.04
N ALA A 417 -13.87 24.31 -15.59
CA ALA A 417 -15.27 23.89 -15.67
C ALA A 417 -15.81 23.73 -17.10
N SER A 418 -15.14 24.22 -18.14
CA SER A 418 -15.53 23.93 -19.54
C SER A 418 -15.02 22.57 -20.04
N LEU A 419 -14.13 21.92 -19.30
CA LEU A 419 -13.59 20.60 -19.61
C LEU A 419 -14.23 19.47 -18.80
N MET A 420 -15.32 19.75 -18.06
CA MET A 420 -16.06 18.68 -17.38
C MET A 420 -16.59 17.67 -18.39
N GLY A 421 -16.25 16.39 -18.19
CA GLY A 421 -16.65 15.28 -19.05
C GLY A 421 -15.90 15.19 -20.38
N THR A 422 -14.76 15.89 -20.53
CA THR A 422 -13.88 15.69 -21.69
C THR A 422 -12.83 14.62 -21.39
N ASP A 423 -12.60 13.74 -22.35
CA ASP A 423 -11.53 12.73 -22.27
C ASP A 423 -10.14 13.38 -22.08
N TYR A 424 -9.21 12.66 -21.47
CA TYR A 424 -7.85 13.13 -21.18
C TYR A 424 -7.10 13.59 -22.45
N ASP A 425 -7.20 12.84 -23.54
CA ASP A 425 -6.47 13.11 -24.78
C ASP A 425 -7.18 14.10 -25.72
N ASN A 426 -8.20 14.82 -25.21
CA ASN A 426 -8.97 15.76 -26.02
C ASN A 426 -8.16 17.00 -26.42
N GLU A 427 -8.28 17.45 -27.67
CA GLU A 427 -7.54 18.61 -28.21
C GLU A 427 -7.78 19.94 -27.47
N TYR A 428 -8.87 20.06 -26.70
CA TYR A 428 -9.11 21.26 -25.89
C TYR A 428 -8.16 21.40 -24.69
N TRP A 429 -7.56 20.30 -24.22
CA TRP A 429 -6.58 20.35 -23.13
C TRP A 429 -5.36 21.16 -23.51
N GLU A 430 -4.86 21.01 -24.74
CA GLU A 430 -3.73 21.80 -25.25
C GLU A 430 -4.03 23.31 -25.21
N GLN A 431 -5.22 23.70 -25.70
CA GLN A 431 -5.66 25.09 -25.65
C GLN A 431 -5.85 25.58 -24.22
N PHE A 432 -6.31 24.73 -23.30
CA PHE A 432 -6.49 25.09 -21.91
C PHE A 432 -5.15 25.31 -21.20
N LEU A 433 -4.18 24.41 -21.42
CA LEU A 433 -2.85 24.43 -20.82
C LEU A 433 -1.99 25.59 -21.33
N ASP A 434 -2.11 25.96 -22.61
CA ASP A 434 -1.43 27.13 -23.18
C ASP A 434 -1.74 28.45 -22.44
N GLN A 435 -2.84 28.50 -21.66
CA GLN A 435 -3.23 29.68 -20.89
C GLN A 435 -2.45 29.86 -19.59
N PHE A 436 -1.82 28.79 -19.08
CA PHE A 436 -1.02 28.89 -17.87
C PHE A 436 0.24 29.71 -18.14
N THR A 437 0.58 30.60 -17.22
CA THR A 437 1.93 31.18 -17.15
C THR A 437 2.90 30.18 -16.51
N ALA A 438 4.20 30.35 -16.76
CA ALA A 438 5.22 29.53 -16.09
C ALA A 438 5.10 29.57 -14.55
N GLU A 439 4.74 30.72 -13.98
CA GLU A 439 4.55 30.89 -12.53
C GLU A 439 3.33 30.10 -12.02
N GLU A 440 2.22 30.10 -12.77
CA GLU A 440 1.04 29.29 -12.44
C GLU A 440 1.30 27.79 -12.56
N LEU A 441 2.08 27.36 -13.57
CA LEU A 441 2.52 25.96 -13.72
C LEU A 441 3.37 25.51 -12.51
N MET A 442 4.34 26.32 -12.09
CA MET A 442 5.12 26.00 -10.89
C MET A 442 4.24 26.00 -9.64
N SER A 443 3.33 26.98 -9.51
CA SER A 443 2.50 27.14 -8.32
C SER A 443 1.49 26.00 -8.14
N ILE A 444 0.92 25.46 -9.21
CA ILE A 444 -0.07 24.37 -9.11
C ILE A 444 0.59 23.04 -8.69
N VAL A 445 1.86 22.84 -9.07
CA VAL A 445 2.67 21.65 -8.73
C VAL A 445 3.28 21.75 -7.33
N ALA A 446 3.77 22.93 -6.93
CA ALA A 446 4.54 23.13 -5.69
C ALA A 446 3.73 22.94 -4.40
N TYR A 447 2.41 23.12 -4.45
CA TYR A 447 1.58 23.26 -3.25
C TYR A 447 0.38 22.31 -3.30
N GLY A 448 0.58 21.11 -2.76
CA GLY A 448 -0.42 20.06 -2.61
C GLY A 448 -0.88 19.81 -1.16
N GLY A 449 -0.24 20.40 -0.14
CA GLY A 449 -0.53 20.09 1.27
C GLY A 449 -1.31 21.19 2.01
N PHE A 450 -2.51 20.97 2.55
CA PHE A 450 -3.45 19.85 2.40
C PHE A 450 -4.60 20.25 1.46
N LYS A 451 -4.22 20.59 0.22
CA LYS A 451 -5.08 21.09 -0.86
C LYS A 451 -4.25 21.23 -2.14
N THR A 452 -4.91 21.15 -3.28
CA THR A 452 -4.41 21.77 -4.52
C THR A 452 -4.69 23.27 -4.56
N GLN A 453 -3.82 24.02 -5.22
CA GLN A 453 -3.98 25.47 -5.36
C GLN A 453 -5.15 25.87 -6.27
N ALA A 454 -5.73 27.02 -5.95
CA ALA A 454 -6.64 27.70 -6.87
C ALA A 454 -5.83 28.46 -7.92
N ILE A 455 -6.30 28.43 -9.17
CA ILE A 455 -5.74 29.24 -10.26
C ILE A 455 -6.86 30.16 -10.78
N GLY A 456 -6.63 31.46 -10.67
CA GLY A 456 -7.59 32.51 -11.03
C GLY A 456 -7.68 32.74 -12.55
N GLY A 457 -8.01 33.97 -12.94
CA GLY A 457 -7.98 34.38 -14.34
C GLY A 457 -9.01 33.67 -15.23
N VAL A 458 -8.58 33.23 -16.42
CA VAL A 458 -9.43 32.49 -17.36
C VAL A 458 -9.57 31.03 -16.94
N ILE A 459 -8.50 30.44 -16.37
CA ILE A 459 -8.40 29.06 -15.91
C ILE A 459 -9.50 28.74 -14.88
N ASN A 460 -9.73 29.62 -13.89
CA ASN A 460 -10.80 29.46 -12.89
C ASN A 460 -10.84 28.08 -12.21
N LYS A 461 -9.67 27.50 -11.90
CA LYS A 461 -9.56 26.27 -11.12
C LYS A 461 -9.75 26.60 -9.63
N PRO A 462 -10.74 26.01 -8.93
CA PRO A 462 -10.86 26.13 -7.48
C PRO A 462 -9.73 25.39 -6.74
N ALA A 463 -9.46 25.79 -5.50
CA ALA A 463 -8.63 24.99 -4.59
C ALA A 463 -9.44 23.79 -4.09
N SER A 464 -8.81 22.62 -3.98
CA SER A 464 -9.40 21.46 -3.30
C SER A 464 -9.20 21.54 -1.79
N VAL A 465 -9.68 20.52 -1.09
CA VAL A 465 -9.37 20.24 0.31
C VAL A 465 -9.12 18.75 0.40
N ASP A 466 -7.92 18.37 0.84
CA ASP A 466 -7.48 16.98 0.81
C ASP A 466 -7.07 16.56 2.23
N LYS A 467 -7.36 15.33 2.65
CA LYS A 467 -7.27 14.92 4.07
C LYS A 467 -6.76 13.50 4.27
N ASP A 468 -5.99 13.32 5.34
CA ASP A 468 -5.80 12.00 5.97
C ASP A 468 -7.11 11.53 6.62
N GLY A 469 -7.30 10.25 6.95
CA GLY A 469 -6.41 9.11 6.70
C GLY A 469 -7.18 7.79 6.53
N PRO A 470 -6.48 6.64 6.48
CA PRO A 470 -7.07 5.36 6.09
C PRO A 470 -8.14 4.80 7.05
N ALA A 471 -8.23 5.28 8.30
CA ALA A 471 -9.27 4.88 9.26
C ALA A 471 -10.38 5.94 9.46
N GLY A 472 -10.54 6.86 8.51
CA GLY A 472 -11.44 8.00 8.59
C GLY A 472 -10.72 9.36 8.50
N LEU A 473 -11.49 10.43 8.29
CA LEU A 473 -10.94 11.77 8.13
C LEU A 473 -10.32 12.30 9.43
N ASP A 474 -9.06 12.73 9.37
CA ASP A 474 -8.31 13.25 10.52
C ASP A 474 -8.93 14.56 11.02
N ALA A 475 -9.50 14.50 12.22
CA ALA A 475 -10.12 15.64 12.89
C ALA A 475 -9.15 16.83 13.07
N SER A 476 -7.84 16.58 13.19
CA SER A 476 -6.81 17.62 13.29
C SER A 476 -6.76 18.48 12.02
N GLN A 477 -7.09 17.89 10.88
CA GLN A 477 -7.10 18.55 9.58
C GLN A 477 -8.47 19.15 9.22
N LEU A 478 -9.53 18.84 9.98
CA LEU A 478 -10.89 19.35 9.79
C LEU A 478 -11.19 20.65 10.57
N GLY A 479 -10.19 21.28 11.20
CA GLY A 479 -10.39 22.55 11.90
C GLY A 479 -11.28 22.46 13.15
N GLY A 480 -11.42 21.25 13.72
CA GLY A 480 -12.20 20.97 14.93
C GLY A 480 -13.56 20.29 14.70
N GLU A 481 -13.95 20.05 13.43
CA GLU A 481 -15.03 19.10 13.11
C GLU A 481 -14.53 17.66 13.25
N THR A 482 -15.44 16.71 13.48
CA THR A 482 -15.12 15.28 13.68
C THR A 482 -15.97 14.42 12.76
N CYS A 483 -15.34 13.54 12.01
CA CYS A 483 -15.98 12.46 11.24
C CYS A 483 -15.88 11.14 12.00
N TYR A 484 -16.41 10.06 11.42
CA TYR A 484 -16.41 8.76 12.07
C TYR A 484 -15.02 8.12 12.02
N THR A 485 -14.57 7.50 13.13
CA THR A 485 -13.36 6.67 13.15
C THR A 485 -13.73 5.21 12.91
N PHE A 486 -13.33 4.69 11.75
CA PHE A 486 -13.58 3.33 11.31
C PHE A 486 -12.58 2.34 11.92
N PRO A 487 -12.84 1.03 11.84
CA PRO A 487 -11.82 0.02 12.08
C PRO A 487 -10.58 0.26 11.22
N SER A 488 -9.44 -0.28 11.66
CA SER A 488 -8.22 -0.21 10.86
C SER A 488 -8.32 -1.07 9.61
N ASP A 489 -7.54 -0.76 8.59
CA ASP A 489 -7.60 -1.45 7.29
C ASP A 489 -7.27 -2.94 7.41
N SER A 490 -6.36 -3.33 8.32
CA SER A 490 -6.09 -4.75 8.59
C SER A 490 -7.30 -5.48 9.20
N MET A 491 -8.15 -4.77 9.96
CA MET A 491 -9.40 -5.35 10.48
C MET A 491 -10.42 -5.54 9.35
N PHE A 492 -10.50 -4.58 8.44
CA PHE A 492 -11.31 -4.70 7.22
C PHE A 492 -10.85 -5.85 6.34
N ALA A 493 -9.55 -6.04 6.18
CA ALA A 493 -8.99 -7.19 5.49
C ALA A 493 -9.44 -8.51 6.13
N CYS A 494 -9.46 -8.59 7.47
CA CYS A 494 -9.94 -9.79 8.17
C CYS A 494 -11.43 -10.10 7.95
N THR A 495 -12.19 -9.21 7.30
CA THR A 495 -13.59 -9.48 6.96
C THR A 495 -13.74 -10.38 5.74
N TRP A 496 -12.76 -10.41 4.82
CA TRP A 496 -12.83 -11.16 3.57
C TRP A 496 -14.17 -10.94 2.83
N ASN A 497 -14.63 -9.69 2.78
CA ASN A 497 -15.95 -9.33 2.28
C ASN A 497 -15.93 -8.04 1.46
N LYS A 498 -15.80 -8.17 0.13
CA LYS A 498 -15.72 -7.03 -0.80
C LYS A 498 -16.91 -6.09 -0.69
N ASP A 499 -18.12 -6.61 -0.54
CA ASP A 499 -19.33 -5.79 -0.38
C ASP A 499 -19.23 -4.84 0.83
N LEU A 500 -18.63 -5.30 1.94
CA LEU A 500 -18.45 -4.48 3.14
C LEU A 500 -17.38 -3.40 2.94
N ILE A 501 -16.41 -3.66 2.07
CA ILE A 501 -15.32 -2.73 1.73
C ILE A 501 -15.82 -1.65 0.77
N GLU A 502 -16.69 -2.01 -0.17
CA GLU A 502 -17.42 -1.05 -0.99
C GLU A 502 -18.34 -0.16 -0.12
N GLU A 503 -19.04 -0.74 0.86
CA GLU A 503 -19.80 0.05 1.85
C GLU A 503 -18.90 0.99 2.65
N TYR A 504 -17.69 0.55 3.01
CA TYR A 504 -16.72 1.40 3.69
C TYR A 504 -16.33 2.62 2.84
N GLY A 505 -15.96 2.40 1.57
CA GLY A 505 -15.68 3.48 0.60
C GLY A 505 -16.86 4.44 0.43
N TYR A 506 -18.10 3.92 0.42
CA TYR A 506 -19.31 4.74 0.36
C TYR A 506 -19.44 5.67 1.58
N PHE A 507 -19.28 5.14 2.80
CA PHE A 507 -19.45 5.94 4.02
C PHE A 507 -18.36 7.01 4.17
N ILE A 508 -17.11 6.68 3.86
CA ILE A 508 -16.03 7.69 3.81
C ILE A 508 -16.36 8.79 2.79
N SER A 509 -16.92 8.41 1.65
CA SER A 509 -17.31 9.39 0.63
C SER A 509 -18.41 10.33 1.12
N GLN A 510 -19.35 9.86 1.95
CA GLN A 510 -20.34 10.73 2.58
C GLN A 510 -19.68 11.71 3.56
N ASP A 511 -18.73 11.25 4.38
CA ASP A 511 -17.96 12.12 5.28
C ASP A 511 -17.21 13.19 4.48
N CYS A 512 -16.54 12.81 3.38
CA CYS A 512 -15.86 13.73 2.48
C CYS A 512 -16.81 14.80 1.91
N LEU A 513 -17.98 14.40 1.40
CA LEU A 513 -18.96 15.34 0.85
C LEU A 513 -19.53 16.29 1.91
N LEU A 514 -19.70 15.83 3.16
CA LEU A 514 -20.18 16.65 4.27
C LEU A 514 -19.15 17.69 4.72
N THR A 515 -17.86 17.35 4.71
CA THR A 515 -16.76 18.25 5.11
C THR A 515 -16.20 19.08 3.96
N GLY A 516 -16.65 18.84 2.72
CA GLY A 516 -16.10 19.48 1.52
C GLY A 516 -14.70 18.99 1.16
N THR A 517 -14.33 17.79 1.60
CA THR A 517 -13.09 17.09 1.22
C THR A 517 -13.24 16.51 -0.18
N THR A 518 -12.25 16.73 -1.02
CA THR A 518 -12.17 16.19 -2.38
C THR A 518 -11.15 15.06 -2.46
N GLY A 519 -9.94 15.27 -1.94
CA GLY A 519 -8.89 14.25 -1.90
C GLY A 519 -8.84 13.52 -0.57
N TRP A 520 -8.68 12.20 -0.61
CA TRP A 520 -8.52 11.36 0.58
C TRP A 520 -7.20 10.59 0.48
N TYR A 521 -6.29 10.78 1.44
CA TYR A 521 -4.98 10.12 1.47
C TYR A 521 -5.07 8.67 1.95
N ALA A 522 -5.77 7.86 1.17
CA ALA A 522 -6.06 6.45 1.39
C ALA A 522 -6.61 5.83 0.07
N PRO A 523 -6.77 4.49 -0.02
CA PRO A 523 -6.34 3.50 0.97
C PRO A 523 -4.81 3.39 1.05
N ALA A 524 -4.30 2.80 2.14
CA ALA A 524 -2.89 2.44 2.20
C ALA A 524 -2.75 0.91 2.04
N CYS A 525 -1.89 0.45 1.13
CA CYS A 525 -1.92 -0.92 0.62
C CYS A 525 -0.54 -1.57 0.47
N ASN A 526 0.48 -1.02 1.15
CA ASN A 526 1.79 -1.69 1.25
C ASN A 526 1.62 -3.10 1.85
N ILE A 527 2.47 -4.03 1.44
CA ILE A 527 2.36 -5.44 1.85
C ILE A 527 2.85 -5.64 3.28
N HIS A 528 2.17 -6.51 4.05
CA HIS A 528 2.68 -6.97 5.34
C HIS A 528 3.88 -7.91 5.17
N ARG A 529 5.03 -7.36 4.75
CA ARG A 529 6.25 -8.13 4.46
C ARG A 529 6.77 -8.89 5.68
N VAL A 530 6.67 -8.28 6.86
CA VAL A 530 7.01 -8.88 8.16
C VAL A 530 6.10 -8.33 9.26
N SER A 531 5.97 -9.10 10.35
CA SER A 531 5.08 -8.79 11.48
C SER A 531 5.43 -7.51 12.22
N ILE A 532 6.66 -7.02 12.15
CA ILE A 532 7.17 -5.91 12.97
C ILE A 532 7.01 -4.52 12.35
N CYS A 533 6.40 -4.41 11.16
CA CYS A 533 6.18 -3.12 10.52
C CYS A 533 5.34 -2.18 11.38
N GLY A 534 5.82 -0.94 11.58
CA GLY A 534 5.14 0.05 12.43
C GLY A 534 3.76 0.49 11.92
N ARG A 535 3.46 0.29 10.63
CA ARG A 535 2.22 0.76 9.99
C ARG A 535 1.27 -0.33 9.53
N THR A 536 1.51 -1.60 9.89
CA THR A 536 0.62 -2.72 9.55
C THR A 536 -0.86 -2.40 9.74
N ARG A 537 -1.23 -1.69 10.82
CA ARG A 537 -2.64 -1.32 11.10
C ARG A 537 -3.40 -0.67 9.96
N GLU A 538 -2.74 0.13 9.13
CA GLU A 538 -3.37 0.88 8.04
C GLU A 538 -3.12 0.26 6.67
N TYR A 539 -2.52 -0.93 6.65
CA TYR A 539 -2.38 -1.77 5.46
C TYR A 539 -3.29 -3.00 5.60
N PHE A 540 -3.52 -3.72 4.50
CA PHE A 540 -4.49 -4.81 4.46
C PHE A 540 -3.91 -6.18 4.82
N SER A 541 -2.86 -6.63 4.13
CA SER A 541 -2.52 -8.06 4.08
C SER A 541 -1.08 -8.32 3.62
N GLU A 542 -0.56 -9.52 3.94
CA GLU A 542 0.64 -10.10 3.33
C GLU A 542 0.42 -10.55 1.87
N ASP A 543 -0.83 -10.68 1.43
CA ASP A 543 -1.18 -11.12 0.09
C ASP A 543 -1.50 -9.93 -0.85
N PRO A 544 -0.85 -9.85 -2.03
CA PRO A 544 -1.03 -8.75 -2.95
C PRO A 544 -2.42 -8.73 -3.58
N TYR A 545 -2.97 -9.87 -3.99
CA TYR A 545 -4.35 -9.95 -4.50
C TYR A 545 -5.37 -9.51 -3.45
N HIS A 546 -5.24 -9.97 -2.21
CA HIS A 546 -6.14 -9.58 -1.12
C HIS A 546 -6.04 -8.07 -0.84
N SER A 547 -4.83 -7.53 -0.73
CA SER A 547 -4.61 -6.09 -0.54
C SER A 547 -5.15 -5.26 -1.72
N GLY A 548 -4.92 -5.71 -2.95
CA GLY A 548 -5.42 -5.09 -4.17
C GLY A 548 -6.95 -5.17 -4.27
N ALA A 549 -7.54 -6.30 -3.85
CA ALA A 549 -8.98 -6.47 -3.81
C ALA A 549 -9.67 -5.50 -2.85
N MET A 550 -9.06 -5.24 -1.69
CA MET A 550 -9.54 -4.20 -0.78
C MET A 550 -9.35 -2.80 -1.37
N SER A 551 -8.18 -2.57 -1.98
CA SER A 551 -7.81 -1.25 -2.52
C SER A 551 -8.68 -0.83 -3.69
N TYR A 552 -8.94 -1.71 -4.66
CA TYR A 552 -9.80 -1.38 -5.80
C TYR A 552 -11.25 -1.17 -5.35
N ALA A 553 -11.77 -1.96 -4.40
CA ALA A 553 -13.15 -1.83 -3.93
C ALA A 553 -13.38 -0.46 -3.27
N ILE A 554 -12.42 0.01 -2.45
CA ILE A 554 -12.45 1.34 -1.84
C ILE A 554 -12.30 2.43 -2.91
N ALA A 555 -11.30 2.32 -3.80
CA ALA A 555 -11.05 3.30 -4.84
C ALA A 555 -12.24 3.47 -5.78
N SER A 556 -12.84 2.37 -6.22
CA SER A 556 -14.01 2.35 -7.11
C SER A 556 -15.20 3.05 -6.46
N SER A 557 -15.52 2.72 -5.21
CA SER A 557 -16.62 3.34 -4.48
C SER A 557 -16.39 4.83 -4.22
N ALA A 558 -15.17 5.22 -3.84
CA ALA A 558 -14.81 6.62 -3.64
C ALA A 558 -14.92 7.44 -4.93
N GLN A 559 -14.42 6.90 -6.04
CA GLN A 559 -14.44 7.54 -7.34
C GLN A 559 -15.88 7.68 -7.89
N GLU A 560 -16.76 6.70 -7.65
CA GLU A 560 -18.19 6.80 -8.00
C GLU A 560 -18.86 8.03 -7.33
N HIS A 561 -18.39 8.40 -6.14
CA HIS A 561 -18.89 9.54 -5.37
C HIS A 561 -18.07 10.83 -5.58
N GLY A 562 -17.14 10.82 -6.54
CA GLY A 562 -16.29 11.95 -6.90
C GLY A 562 -15.23 12.29 -5.86
N VAL A 563 -14.87 11.36 -4.97
CA VAL A 563 -13.73 11.52 -4.05
C VAL A 563 -12.49 10.95 -4.74
N VAL A 564 -11.40 11.73 -4.73
CA VAL A 564 -10.12 11.31 -5.27
C VAL A 564 -9.36 10.55 -4.18
N THR A 565 -9.18 9.25 -4.36
CA THR A 565 -8.26 8.45 -3.54
C THR A 565 -6.82 8.75 -3.92
N TYR A 566 -5.94 8.72 -2.93
CA TYR A 566 -4.49 8.72 -3.11
C TYR A 566 -3.96 7.42 -2.54
N THR A 567 -4.01 6.35 -3.34
CA THR A 567 -3.54 5.02 -2.95
C THR A 567 -2.05 5.10 -2.59
N LYS A 568 -1.65 4.55 -1.43
CA LYS A 568 -0.33 4.81 -0.85
C LYS A 568 0.30 3.61 -0.13
N HIS A 569 1.62 3.55 0.06
CA HIS A 569 2.65 4.47 -0.43
C HIS A 569 3.43 3.80 -1.55
N PHE A 570 3.42 4.43 -2.71
CA PHE A 570 3.92 3.88 -3.97
C PHE A 570 5.44 4.15 -4.12
N ALA A 571 6.33 3.17 -3.95
CA ALA A 571 6.12 1.79 -3.54
C ALA A 571 7.24 1.37 -2.58
N LEU A 572 7.26 0.10 -2.18
CA LEU A 572 8.33 -0.52 -1.41
C LEU A 572 8.59 0.14 -0.02
N ASN A 573 7.51 0.53 0.67
CA ASN A 573 7.52 1.17 1.98
C ASN A 573 7.07 0.23 3.10
N GLU A 574 7.64 -0.97 3.13
CA GLU A 574 7.26 -1.99 4.11
C GLU A 574 8.05 -1.85 5.42
N GLN A 575 8.95 -0.85 5.55
CA GLN A 575 9.73 -0.56 6.75
C GLN A 575 9.63 0.92 7.18
N GLU A 576 9.36 1.16 8.47
CA GLU A 576 9.24 2.52 9.00
C GLU A 576 10.57 3.12 9.48
N ASN A 577 11.45 2.28 10.04
CA ASN A 577 12.79 2.74 10.42
C ASN A 577 13.54 3.26 9.19
N ASN A 578 14.10 4.48 9.30
CA ASN A 578 14.83 5.14 8.22
C ASN A 578 14.06 5.33 6.90
N ARG A 579 12.72 5.24 6.91
CA ARG A 579 11.87 5.27 5.70
C ARG A 579 12.14 6.43 4.74
N SER A 580 12.64 7.58 5.21
CA SER A 580 12.97 8.72 4.32
C SER A 580 14.37 8.66 3.67
N THR A 581 15.12 7.58 3.90
CA THR A 581 16.53 7.48 3.47
C THR A 581 17.00 6.07 3.10
N VAL A 582 16.28 5.02 3.53
CA VAL A 582 16.65 3.63 3.22
C VAL A 582 16.53 3.36 1.73
N CYS A 583 17.52 2.66 1.18
CA CYS A 583 17.53 2.14 -0.18
C CYS A 583 16.91 0.75 -0.19
N THR A 584 15.74 0.61 -0.82
CA THR A 584 15.06 -0.68 -0.95
C THR A 584 15.41 -1.30 -2.30
N PHE A 585 16.12 -2.42 -2.27
CA PHE A 585 16.44 -3.24 -3.43
C PHE A 585 15.54 -4.47 -3.49
N ALA A 586 15.15 -4.88 -4.70
CA ALA A 586 14.29 -6.02 -4.97
C ALA A 586 14.48 -6.46 -6.44
N ASN A 587 14.03 -7.66 -6.80
CA ASN A 587 14.02 -8.08 -8.20
C ASN A 587 12.71 -7.65 -8.89
N GLU A 588 12.76 -7.49 -10.21
CA GLU A 588 11.63 -7.05 -11.04
C GLU A 588 10.35 -7.90 -10.81
N GLN A 589 10.51 -9.24 -10.73
CA GLN A 589 9.39 -10.15 -10.49
C GLN A 589 8.66 -9.79 -9.20
N SER A 590 9.38 -9.68 -8.08
CA SER A 590 8.78 -9.36 -6.78
C SER A 590 8.19 -7.95 -6.74
N ILE A 591 8.83 -6.97 -7.38
CA ILE A 591 8.29 -5.61 -7.48
C ILE A 591 6.91 -5.66 -8.13
N ARG A 592 6.80 -6.32 -9.29
CA ARG A 592 5.56 -6.41 -10.06
C ARG A 592 4.49 -7.29 -9.40
N GLU A 593 4.84 -8.50 -8.98
CA GLU A 593 3.89 -9.51 -8.49
C GLU A 593 3.54 -9.40 -7.01
N ILE A 594 4.24 -8.59 -6.23
CA ILE A 594 3.96 -8.43 -4.78
C ILE A 594 3.67 -6.98 -4.44
N TYR A 595 4.61 -6.10 -4.74
CA TYR A 595 4.59 -4.74 -4.16
C TYR A 595 3.82 -3.72 -5.00
N LEU A 596 3.66 -3.98 -6.30
CA LEU A 596 2.93 -3.13 -7.23
C LEU A 596 1.51 -3.62 -7.52
N GLU A 597 1.24 -4.92 -7.44
CA GLU A 597 -0.08 -5.50 -7.74
C GLU A 597 -1.25 -4.80 -7.01
N PRO A 598 -1.18 -4.46 -5.70
CA PRO A 598 -2.29 -3.73 -5.06
C PRO A 598 -2.56 -2.34 -5.67
N PHE A 599 -1.51 -1.68 -6.18
CA PHE A 599 -1.62 -0.38 -6.84
C PHE A 599 -2.11 -0.51 -8.28
N GLU A 600 -1.63 -1.52 -9.01
CA GLU A 600 -2.12 -1.89 -10.35
C GLU A 600 -3.64 -2.07 -10.30
N MET A 601 -4.13 -2.91 -9.37
CA MET A 601 -5.56 -3.17 -9.21
C MET A 601 -6.36 -1.90 -8.85
N ALA A 602 -5.82 -1.06 -7.98
CA ALA A 602 -6.46 0.20 -7.61
C ALA A 602 -6.54 1.20 -8.79
N VAL A 603 -5.59 1.14 -9.73
CA VAL A 603 -5.56 1.98 -10.94
C VAL A 603 -6.45 1.41 -12.03
N GLU A 604 -6.24 0.15 -12.42
CA GLU A 604 -6.86 -0.45 -13.59
C GLU A 604 -8.32 -0.85 -13.35
N GLU A 605 -8.63 -1.51 -12.23
CA GLU A 605 -10.02 -1.86 -11.87
C GLU A 605 -10.68 -0.81 -10.98
N GLY A 606 -9.93 -0.25 -10.04
CA GLY A 606 -10.44 0.72 -9.05
C GLY A 606 -10.69 2.11 -9.64
N GLY A 607 -10.03 2.46 -10.74
CA GLY A 607 -10.15 3.78 -11.37
C GLY A 607 -9.60 4.92 -10.49
N SER A 608 -8.67 4.64 -9.58
CA SER A 608 -8.04 5.66 -8.75
C SER A 608 -7.42 6.77 -9.60
N LEU A 609 -7.68 8.02 -9.24
CA LEU A 609 -7.12 9.21 -9.92
C LEU A 609 -6.00 9.88 -9.12
N GLY A 610 -5.54 9.25 -8.04
CA GLY A 610 -4.44 9.73 -7.22
C GLY A 610 -3.57 8.57 -6.71
N ILE A 611 -2.26 8.78 -6.77
CA ILE A 611 -1.23 7.90 -6.19
C ILE A 611 -0.34 8.77 -5.30
N MET A 612 -0.02 8.30 -4.10
CA MET A 612 0.97 8.94 -3.23
C MET A 612 2.23 8.11 -3.16
N THR A 613 3.36 8.69 -3.54
CA THR A 613 4.65 8.00 -3.50
C THR A 613 5.14 7.80 -2.08
N SER A 614 6.01 6.82 -1.86
CA SER A 614 6.67 6.60 -0.58
C SER A 614 7.77 7.62 -0.28
N MET A 615 8.35 7.54 0.93
CA MET A 615 9.51 8.35 1.32
C MET A 615 10.85 7.66 1.04
N ASN A 616 10.86 6.34 0.85
CA ASN A 616 12.10 5.57 0.69
C ASN A 616 12.69 5.75 -0.70
N ARG A 617 13.90 5.20 -0.86
CA ARG A 617 14.50 5.02 -2.17
C ARG A 617 14.10 3.65 -2.73
N VAL A 618 13.84 3.63 -4.03
CA VAL A 618 13.69 2.44 -4.87
C VAL A 618 15.03 2.30 -5.57
N GLY A 619 15.79 1.28 -5.19
CA GLY A 619 17.23 1.23 -5.47
C GLY A 619 17.95 2.45 -4.90
N ALA A 620 18.68 3.17 -5.76
CA ALA A 620 19.47 4.33 -5.37
C ALA A 620 18.69 5.66 -5.44
N VAL A 621 17.49 5.72 -6.03
CA VAL A 621 16.73 6.97 -6.25
C VAL A 621 15.48 7.04 -5.38
N TYR A 622 14.98 8.23 -5.05
CA TYR A 622 13.72 8.35 -4.30
C TYR A 622 12.55 7.81 -5.14
N SER A 623 11.55 7.18 -4.52
CA SER A 623 10.39 6.65 -5.26
C SER A 623 9.68 7.72 -6.10
N SER A 624 9.54 8.94 -5.59
CA SER A 624 9.02 10.10 -6.33
C SER A 624 9.90 10.56 -7.49
N SER A 625 11.14 10.10 -7.57
CA SER A 625 12.11 10.40 -8.62
C SER A 625 12.40 9.19 -9.53
N ASP A 626 11.72 8.07 -9.31
CA ASP A 626 11.93 6.85 -10.05
C ASP A 626 11.06 6.88 -11.32
N TYR A 627 11.70 6.97 -12.49
CA TYR A 627 10.99 7.04 -13.78
C TYR A 627 10.28 5.73 -14.11
N GLY A 628 10.92 4.58 -13.79
CA GLY A 628 10.35 3.26 -13.99
C GLY A 628 9.01 3.13 -13.27
N LEU A 629 8.95 3.62 -12.02
CA LEU A 629 7.76 3.60 -11.17
C LEU A 629 6.73 4.65 -11.58
N CYS A 630 7.12 5.93 -11.64
CA CYS A 630 6.18 7.05 -11.76
C CYS A 630 5.68 7.30 -13.19
N THR A 631 6.41 6.83 -14.20
CA THR A 631 6.06 7.02 -15.61
C THR A 631 5.93 5.69 -16.35
N ALA A 632 7.00 4.90 -16.46
CA ALA A 632 6.98 3.72 -17.32
C ALA A 632 5.90 2.72 -16.90
N VAL A 633 5.91 2.24 -15.65
CA VAL A 633 4.90 1.30 -15.16
C VAL A 633 3.56 2.00 -14.93
N LEU A 634 3.52 3.04 -14.10
CA LEU A 634 2.24 3.63 -13.69
C LEU A 634 1.47 4.29 -14.85
N LYS A 635 2.14 5.11 -15.66
CA LYS A 635 1.48 5.96 -16.66
C LYS A 635 1.42 5.30 -18.03
N ASP A 636 2.49 4.64 -18.45
CA ASP A 636 2.59 4.07 -19.79
C ASP A 636 2.02 2.65 -19.83
N GLU A 637 2.48 1.76 -18.93
CA GLU A 637 2.00 0.37 -18.86
C GLU A 637 0.55 0.28 -18.33
N TRP A 638 0.22 0.90 -17.18
CA TRP A 638 -1.14 0.83 -16.61
C TRP A 638 -2.11 1.91 -17.12
N GLY A 639 -1.62 2.88 -17.89
CA GLY A 639 -2.46 3.93 -18.46
C GLY A 639 -3.01 4.95 -17.44
N PHE A 640 -2.35 5.14 -16.29
CA PHE A 640 -2.79 6.09 -15.26
C PHE A 640 -2.82 7.54 -15.79
N LYS A 641 -3.98 8.18 -15.63
CA LYS A 641 -4.25 9.57 -16.07
C LYS A 641 -4.36 10.57 -14.92
N GLY A 642 -4.28 10.08 -13.69
CA GLY A 642 -4.41 10.86 -12.48
C GLY A 642 -3.14 11.61 -12.09
N VAL A 643 -3.12 12.05 -10.83
CA VAL A 643 -2.05 12.83 -10.21
C VAL A 643 -1.18 11.95 -9.31
N VAL A 644 0.14 12.01 -9.50
CA VAL A 644 1.13 11.45 -8.57
C VAL A 644 1.55 12.53 -7.59
N ILE A 645 1.29 12.32 -6.30
CA ILE A 645 1.69 13.22 -5.22
C ILE A 645 2.84 12.62 -4.40
N THR A 646 3.77 13.45 -3.93
CA THR A 646 4.75 12.99 -2.92
C THR A 646 4.05 12.68 -1.58
N ASP A 647 4.68 11.87 -0.73
CA ASP A 647 4.42 11.92 0.72
C ASP A 647 4.78 13.32 1.30
N PHE A 648 4.50 13.58 2.58
CA PHE A 648 4.58 14.90 3.18
C PHE A 648 6.02 15.44 3.21
N VAL A 649 6.24 16.45 2.38
CA VAL A 649 7.51 17.15 2.25
C VAL A 649 7.50 18.39 3.14
N SER A 650 8.30 18.40 4.21
CA SER A 650 8.49 19.56 5.08
C SER A 650 9.97 19.82 5.41
N GLY A 651 10.48 20.93 4.86
CA GLY A 651 11.79 21.48 5.19
C GLY A 651 13.00 20.65 4.73
N PRO A 652 14.22 21.01 5.18
CA PRO A 652 15.48 20.39 4.72
C PRO A 652 15.63 18.90 5.06
N SER A 653 14.80 18.37 5.96
CA SER A 653 14.82 16.98 6.41
C SER A 653 14.13 16.02 5.44
N SER A 654 13.19 16.47 4.61
CA SER A 654 12.41 15.62 3.68
C SER A 654 13.17 15.24 2.40
N LYS A 655 14.47 15.55 2.31
CA LYS A 655 15.37 15.17 1.21
C LYS A 655 14.72 15.28 -0.18
N VAL A 656 14.25 16.48 -0.48
CA VAL A 656 13.54 16.77 -1.73
C VAL A 656 14.54 16.97 -2.86
N VAL A 657 14.26 16.35 -4.00
CA VAL A 657 15.01 16.52 -5.25
C VAL A 657 14.03 16.95 -6.37
N PRO A 658 13.49 18.17 -6.29
CA PRO A 658 12.32 18.58 -7.08
C PRO A 658 12.51 18.44 -8.59
N ARG A 659 13.74 18.66 -9.07
CA ARG A 659 14.09 18.55 -10.48
C ARG A 659 13.91 17.11 -10.98
N GLU A 660 14.44 16.15 -10.23
CA GLU A 660 14.35 14.72 -10.52
C GLU A 660 12.89 14.27 -10.45
N MET A 661 12.18 14.71 -9.41
CA MET A 661 10.80 14.32 -9.14
C MET A 661 9.86 14.68 -10.30
N VAL A 662 9.87 15.94 -10.75
CA VAL A 662 8.96 16.35 -11.85
C VAL A 662 9.34 15.71 -13.18
N LEU A 663 10.62 15.48 -13.45
CA LEU A 663 11.06 14.79 -14.68
C LEU A 663 10.72 13.31 -14.68
N ALA A 664 10.72 12.67 -13.51
CA ALA A 664 10.33 11.27 -13.37
C ALA A 664 8.81 11.05 -13.46
N GLY A 665 8.02 12.13 -13.37
CA GLY A 665 6.56 12.07 -13.44
C GLY A 665 5.85 12.27 -12.10
N THR A 666 6.49 12.80 -11.06
CA THR A 666 5.75 13.30 -9.89
C THR A 666 5.07 14.62 -10.25
N ASP A 667 3.75 14.67 -10.07
CA ASP A 667 2.92 15.78 -10.55
C ASP A 667 2.65 16.85 -9.47
N LEU A 668 2.66 16.47 -8.18
CA LEU A 668 2.26 17.33 -7.08
C LEU A 668 3.13 17.09 -5.84
N PHE A 669 3.57 18.17 -5.18
CA PHE A 669 4.31 18.06 -3.93
C PHE A 669 3.37 18.26 -2.74
N LEU A 670 3.28 17.27 -1.85
CA LEU A 670 2.54 17.40 -0.59
C LEU A 670 3.30 18.31 0.39
N CYS A 671 3.23 19.61 0.14
CA CYS A 671 3.92 20.64 0.90
C CYS A 671 2.94 21.75 1.30
N THR A 672 3.06 22.23 2.55
CA THR A 672 2.25 23.33 3.10
C THR A 672 2.94 24.69 2.98
N ALA A 673 4.21 24.71 2.60
CA ALA A 673 4.97 25.95 2.44
C ALA A 673 4.60 26.62 1.10
N SER A 674 4.24 27.90 1.15
CA SER A 674 3.97 28.69 -0.05
C SER A 674 5.25 29.21 -0.73
N ASP A 675 6.42 28.93 -0.17
CA ASP A 675 7.70 29.38 -0.69
C ASP A 675 8.18 28.41 -1.78
N THR A 676 8.14 28.87 -3.03
CA THR A 676 8.55 28.05 -4.17
C THR A 676 10.08 27.93 -4.32
N SER A 677 10.87 28.59 -3.47
CA SER A 677 12.34 28.56 -3.55
C SER A 677 12.96 27.20 -3.20
N MET A 678 12.18 26.29 -2.60
CA MET A 678 12.60 24.91 -2.37
C MET A 678 12.41 24.00 -3.60
N PHE A 679 11.85 24.52 -4.70
CA PHE A 679 11.64 23.79 -5.94
C PHE A 679 12.70 24.15 -6.98
N VAL A 680 12.41 23.91 -8.27
CA VAL A 680 13.39 24.05 -9.34
C VAL A 680 13.68 25.53 -9.63
N ASP A 681 14.87 26.02 -9.29
CA ASP A 681 15.32 27.35 -9.70
C ASP A 681 15.33 27.49 -11.23
N ASN A 682 15.06 28.70 -11.73
CA ASN A 682 15.13 29.03 -13.17
C ASN A 682 14.21 28.16 -14.07
N TYR A 683 13.18 27.52 -13.51
CA TYR A 683 12.22 26.67 -14.23
C TYR A 683 11.70 27.32 -15.53
N ALA A 684 11.42 28.63 -15.51
CA ALA A 684 10.88 29.36 -16.66
C ALA A 684 11.82 29.43 -17.89
N ASN A 685 13.09 29.08 -17.75
CA ASN A 685 14.07 29.06 -18.85
C ASN A 685 14.61 27.64 -19.14
N ASP A 686 13.99 26.61 -18.56
CA ASP A 686 14.33 25.21 -18.78
C ASP A 686 13.12 24.53 -19.46
N ALA A 687 13.28 24.16 -20.72
CA ALA A 687 12.18 23.65 -21.55
C ALA A 687 11.65 22.31 -21.03
N ASP A 688 12.54 21.42 -20.61
CA ASP A 688 12.21 20.10 -20.08
C ASP A 688 11.38 20.22 -18.80
N ILE A 689 11.76 21.14 -17.92
CA ILE A 689 11.00 21.44 -16.71
C ILE A 689 9.64 22.07 -17.01
N LEU A 690 9.56 23.01 -17.95
CA LEU A 690 8.27 23.60 -18.31
C LEU A 690 7.31 22.59 -18.93
N ASN A 691 7.81 21.66 -19.75
CA ASN A 691 6.99 20.55 -20.28
C ASN A 691 6.51 19.65 -19.13
N ALA A 692 7.40 19.21 -18.25
CA ALA A 692 7.02 18.39 -17.09
C ALA A 692 6.00 19.08 -16.17
N LEU A 693 6.16 20.37 -15.89
CA LEU A 693 5.18 21.15 -15.11
C LEU A 693 3.84 21.29 -15.83
N ARG A 694 3.84 21.39 -17.17
CA ARG A 694 2.63 21.46 -17.99
C ARG A 694 1.88 20.12 -17.97
N ASP A 695 2.59 19.01 -18.08
CA ASP A 695 2.01 17.66 -18.01
C ASP A 695 1.44 17.39 -16.62
N SER A 696 2.17 17.81 -15.58
CA SER A 696 1.69 17.78 -14.19
C SER A 696 0.40 18.62 -14.01
N ALA A 697 0.36 19.83 -14.58
CA ALA A 697 -0.82 20.69 -14.54
C ALA A 697 -2.01 20.06 -15.27
N HIS A 698 -1.79 19.35 -16.37
CA HIS A 698 -2.83 18.59 -17.07
C HIS A 698 -3.42 17.52 -16.17
N ARG A 699 -2.58 16.67 -15.58
CA ARG A 699 -2.98 15.59 -14.67
C ARG A 699 -3.72 16.10 -13.44
N ILE A 700 -3.20 17.13 -12.77
CA ILE A 700 -3.89 17.78 -11.64
C ILE A 700 -5.25 18.31 -12.08
N CYS A 701 -5.34 19.02 -13.21
CA CYS A 701 -6.61 19.56 -13.68
C CYS A 701 -7.59 18.45 -14.08
N TYR A 702 -7.13 17.39 -14.71
CA TYR A 702 -7.94 16.24 -15.13
C TYR A 702 -8.50 15.48 -13.92
N THR A 703 -7.68 15.22 -12.90
CA THR A 703 -8.15 14.59 -11.65
C THR A 703 -9.27 15.41 -11.02
N TYR A 704 -9.06 16.71 -10.85
CA TYR A 704 -10.00 17.56 -10.11
C TYR A 704 -11.20 18.05 -10.91
N VAL A 705 -11.16 18.02 -12.25
CA VAL A 705 -12.34 18.29 -13.07
C VAL A 705 -13.33 17.13 -13.04
N ASN A 706 -12.84 15.91 -12.75
CA ASN A 706 -13.63 14.68 -12.63
C ASN A 706 -13.97 14.32 -11.17
N SER A 707 -13.95 15.29 -10.25
CA SER A 707 -14.22 15.07 -8.84
C SER A 707 -15.36 15.94 -8.30
N ASN A 708 -15.72 15.70 -7.03
CA ASN A 708 -16.75 16.42 -6.31
C ASN A 708 -16.47 17.93 -6.17
N LEU A 709 -15.23 18.38 -6.44
CA LEU A 709 -14.84 19.78 -6.45
C LEU A 709 -15.66 20.60 -7.45
N MET A 710 -16.09 19.97 -8.54
CA MET A 710 -16.82 20.63 -9.61
C MET A 710 -18.34 20.72 -9.37
N ASN A 711 -18.84 20.15 -8.27
CA ASN A 711 -20.26 20.13 -7.97
C ASN A 711 -20.85 21.55 -7.89
N GLY A 712 -21.84 21.81 -8.76
CA GLY A 712 -22.52 23.10 -8.85
C GLY A 712 -21.76 24.19 -9.61
N LEU A 713 -20.59 23.88 -10.18
CA LEU A 713 -19.83 24.81 -11.03
C LEU A 713 -20.29 24.72 -12.49
N THR A 714 -20.06 25.82 -13.23
CA THR A 714 -20.30 25.90 -14.68
C THR A 714 -19.13 26.62 -15.32
N ALA A 715 -19.01 26.60 -16.65
CA ALA A 715 -18.03 27.41 -17.38
C ALA A 715 -18.13 28.94 -17.10
N SER A 716 -19.24 29.40 -16.51
CA SER A 716 -19.42 30.80 -16.10
C SER A 716 -19.00 31.08 -14.64
N SER A 717 -18.67 30.06 -13.86
CA SER A 717 -18.14 30.20 -12.50
C SER A 717 -16.77 30.89 -12.53
N ARG A 718 -16.48 31.68 -11.49
CA ARG A 718 -15.23 32.44 -11.37
C ARG A 718 -14.61 32.25 -9.99
N VAL A 719 -13.30 32.04 -9.96
CA VAL A 719 -12.52 32.08 -8.72
C VAL A 719 -12.19 33.53 -8.40
N VAL A 720 -12.58 33.99 -7.22
CA VAL A 720 -12.37 35.39 -6.79
C VAL A 720 -11.68 35.44 -5.44
N ASP A 721 -10.59 36.20 -5.36
CA ASP A 721 -9.92 36.45 -4.09
C ASP A 721 -10.75 37.39 -3.23
N VAL A 722 -11.19 36.89 -2.08
CA VAL A 722 -11.95 37.68 -1.08
C VAL A 722 -11.13 37.78 0.18
N THR A 723 -10.49 38.94 0.41
CA THR A 723 -9.84 39.24 1.69
C THR A 723 -10.90 39.69 2.71
N PRO A 724 -11.13 38.94 3.80
CA PRO A 724 -12.13 39.32 4.79
C PRO A 724 -11.80 40.67 5.46
N PRO A 725 -12.80 41.51 5.78
CA PRO A 725 -12.58 42.82 6.39
C PRO A 725 -11.76 42.81 7.69
N TRP A 726 -11.78 41.71 8.45
CA TRP A 726 -11.02 41.58 9.70
C TRP A 726 -9.51 41.45 9.45
N VAL A 727 -9.08 40.88 8.33
CA VAL A 727 -7.67 40.78 7.94
C VAL A 727 -7.09 42.17 7.74
N TYR A 728 -7.81 43.05 7.03
CA TYR A 728 -7.41 44.46 6.90
C TYR A 728 -7.28 45.17 8.24
N ARG A 729 -8.16 44.87 9.20
CA ARG A 729 -8.07 45.44 10.56
C ARG A 729 -6.83 44.94 11.29
N MET A 730 -6.48 43.67 11.16
CA MET A 730 -5.25 43.09 11.73
C MET A 730 -4.00 43.74 11.15
N VAL A 731 -3.91 43.86 9.82
CA VAL A 731 -2.79 44.55 9.14
C VAL A 731 -2.64 45.99 9.62
N VAL A 732 -3.75 46.72 9.82
CA VAL A 732 -3.73 48.08 10.36
C VAL A 732 -3.23 48.10 11.81
N VAL A 733 -3.68 47.15 12.65
CA VAL A 733 -3.20 47.03 14.03
C VAL A 733 -1.70 46.76 14.05
N ASP A 734 -1.22 45.81 13.25
CA ASP A 734 0.21 45.46 13.18
C ASP A 734 1.04 46.65 12.67
N ALA A 735 0.56 47.35 11.64
CA ALA A 735 1.22 48.57 11.15
C ALA A 735 1.30 49.67 12.23
N VAL A 736 0.25 49.84 13.05
CA VAL A 736 0.24 50.79 14.17
C VAL A 736 1.22 50.35 15.27
N VAL A 737 1.28 49.06 15.58
CA VAL A 737 2.23 48.50 16.56
C VAL A 737 3.68 48.68 16.08
N LEU A 738 3.98 48.32 14.83
CA LEU A 738 5.31 48.50 14.22
C LEU A 738 5.70 49.98 14.16
N TYR A 739 4.77 50.87 13.82
CA TYR A 739 5.00 52.31 13.85
C TYR A 739 5.26 52.82 15.28
N GLY A 740 4.53 52.29 16.26
CA GLY A 740 4.76 52.57 17.68
C GLY A 740 6.14 52.11 18.16
N ILE A 741 6.59 50.91 17.76
CA ILE A 741 7.93 50.38 18.04
C ILE A 741 8.99 51.24 17.35
N TYR A 742 8.79 51.60 16.08
CA TYR A 742 9.69 52.47 15.32
C TYR A 742 9.89 53.82 16.03
N ILE A 743 8.81 54.46 16.48
CA ILE A 743 8.89 55.70 17.28
C ILE A 743 9.64 55.46 18.60
N ALA A 744 9.28 54.41 19.34
CA ALA A 744 9.91 54.11 20.63
C ALA A 744 11.42 53.84 20.52
N VAL A 745 11.89 53.27 19.41
CA VAL A 745 13.31 52.99 19.15
C VAL A 745 14.05 54.21 18.61
N LEU A 746 13.45 54.99 17.70
CA LEU A 746 14.12 56.15 17.09
C LEU A 746 14.06 57.42 17.92
N SER A 747 12.99 57.64 18.70
CA SER A 747 12.87 58.83 19.56
C SER A 747 14.04 58.97 20.54
N PRO A 748 14.51 57.91 21.24
CA PRO A 748 15.71 57.99 22.11
C PRO A 748 17.01 58.25 21.34
N ILE A 749 17.14 57.74 20.10
CA ILE A 749 18.33 57.91 19.26
C ILE A 749 18.43 59.35 18.74
N LEU A 750 17.31 59.92 18.30
CA LEU A 750 17.21 61.32 17.87
C LEU A 750 17.39 62.29 19.06
N PHE A 751 16.82 61.98 20.23
CA PHE A 751 17.06 62.77 21.46
C PHE A 751 18.53 62.71 21.92
N LYS A 752 19.19 61.55 21.83
CA LYS A 752 20.63 61.45 22.13
C LYS A 752 21.49 62.21 21.12
N LYS A 753 21.09 62.27 19.85
CA LYS A 753 21.82 63.01 18.80
C LYS A 753 21.70 64.53 18.98
N GLN A 754 20.50 65.03 19.31
CA GLN A 754 20.28 66.44 19.65
C GLN A 754 21.05 66.88 20.91
N ASN A 755 21.03 66.07 21.97
CA ASN A 755 21.81 66.37 23.18
C ASN A 755 23.33 66.35 22.91
N LYS A 756 23.80 65.51 21.98
CA LYS A 756 25.23 65.49 21.59
C LYS A 756 25.62 66.75 20.81
N GLU A 757 24.77 67.24 19.93
CA GLU A 757 24.99 68.50 19.19
C GLU A 757 24.90 69.74 20.09
N GLU A 758 23.97 69.77 21.06
CA GLU A 758 23.90 70.84 22.07
C GLU A 758 25.13 70.85 23.00
N ILE A 759 25.63 69.67 23.41
CA ILE A 759 26.85 69.57 24.24
C ILE A 759 28.10 69.98 23.45
N ILE A 760 28.18 69.67 22.15
CA ILE A 760 29.30 70.09 21.28
C ILE A 760 29.25 71.61 21.03
N ASN A 761 28.07 72.21 20.84
CA ASN A 761 27.93 73.66 20.67
C ASN A 761 28.11 74.46 21.96
N ALA A 762 27.94 73.86 23.13
CA ALA A 762 28.23 74.49 24.43
C ALA A 762 29.72 74.39 24.84
N ALA A 763 30.52 73.59 24.13
CA ALA A 763 31.95 73.37 24.39
C ALA A 763 32.90 74.08 23.39
N ALA A 764 32.34 74.76 22.37
CA ALA A 764 33.04 75.65 21.44
C ALA A 764 32.80 77.11 21.82
#